data_AF-A0A954WCZ5-F1
#
_entry.id   AF-A0A954WCZ5-F1
#
_cell.length_a   1.000
_cell.length_b   1.000
_cell.length_c   1.000
_cell.angle_alpha   90.00
_cell.angle_beta   90.00
_cell.angle_gamma   90.00
#
_symmetry.space_group_name_H-M   'P 1'
#
loop_
_entity.id
_entity.type
_entity.pdbx_description
1 polymer ?
#
loop_
_entity_poly.entity_id
_entity_poly.type
_entity_poly.pdbx_seq_one_letter_code
_entity_poly.pdbx_strand_id
1 'polypeptide(L)'
;MRHEALERRELMAADLIGVVRGANQYLLNTDTDSAHEIDVNYGLSGDSHVTGNWTGNGVDYPGVVRGGSADGLLRWYLDTDGDPTHELSYAYGLNGDTPVVGNWDGVGGDNIGVVRGGGDGLLHWYLDTDGDPTHELEYIFGLNGDTPVTGDWNGDGRTDVGVVRVGSDGLLHWYLNTDSDVWQEDEYAFGLPGDTPVVGDWDRDGRDDVGVVRSESNGLLRWYANTDRDIYAESTFDYGLRGDRPIVGQWKLPEVRLSGSDLVGQTLNFGTVYLNATMPTQRVTITNDGNTTLTLRNFSAPSGFQLLSTPPSQLLPNTSTTLTIGMRTSTAGSYSNNLTFNTNDGNETTVAIALRGTVRSEPTPTLYPEIDIAGVVHGQSTPIDLGVSPLNGQLSRTFTVRNTGAAALTISRPTSVPNGFELDWNVPSSLSPNTNGTFTIRVNTNSAGIKTGNFSIPNNDRDEGPFVFGLKATVQATATRPEIELVGASHGQTVPFGSVLKGSTPVTRSFTIRNTGNGPLTVARPSNVNGFTIGWNVPNTIQPGASHSFTVSLNTATAGSYSGNIVINSNDADEGRIQFGVAGTVVNPTPEIDIVGVTDGVGTTDIGSGYVGATVARTFTIRNLGTAPLTVQSVSTPSGFNVTGMPSQLAPNASAQFTVSANTSNAGTLGGWLRIRTNDADESTFDISLRAQVFALPTSNYGTVLSFQSVISSSGIMVVKHVRTYGGTGNNERIFADFYSSNGTLLRHDQSIGDHSRVGLHQQVTATALSNGSFAIGWVLKKYGGETEIRYGVMDAYGRSVGAADRQANIAFSQSLTSPSIVATSVGFDIRWRNTSSNTNWRRSFNFQGTALSGEIRI
;
A
#
# COMPACT_ATOMS: atom_id res chain seq x y z
N MET A 1 -13.10 -21.53 31.59
CA MET A 1 -13.39 -20.18 32.12
C MET A 1 -12.30 -19.59 33.01
N ARG A 2 -11.85 -20.17 34.14
CA ARG A 2 -10.59 -19.66 34.77
C ARG A 2 -9.32 -20.13 34.03
N HIS A 3 -9.45 -21.20 33.25
CA HIS A 3 -8.42 -21.77 32.36
C HIS A 3 -8.31 -21.02 31.02
N GLU A 4 -9.42 -20.79 30.32
CA GLU A 4 -9.42 -19.96 29.08
C GLU A 4 -9.04 -18.47 29.31
N ALA A 5 -9.12 -17.98 30.55
CA ALA A 5 -8.63 -16.63 30.92
C ALA A 5 -7.12 -16.60 31.20
N LEU A 6 -6.47 -17.77 31.34
CA LEU A 6 -5.02 -17.91 31.37
C LEU A 6 -4.46 -18.14 29.96
N GLU A 7 -5.19 -18.84 29.08
CA GLU A 7 -4.78 -19.02 27.67
C GLU A 7 -4.81 -17.71 26.85
N ARG A 8 -5.75 -16.78 27.10
CA ARG A 8 -5.71 -15.45 26.44
C ARG A 8 -4.65 -14.49 27.00
N ARG A 9 -3.88 -14.90 28.02
CA ARG A 9 -2.66 -14.19 28.41
C ARG A 9 -1.45 -14.59 27.55
N GLU A 10 -1.61 -15.57 26.66
CA GLU A 10 -0.55 -16.03 25.75
C GLU A 10 -0.54 -15.33 24.37
N LEU A 11 -1.41 -14.34 24.12
CA LEU A 11 -1.53 -13.72 22.77
C LEU A 11 -0.82 -12.36 22.61
N MET A 12 0.32 -12.22 23.28
CA MET A 12 1.55 -11.59 22.76
C MET A 12 2.68 -12.32 23.48
N ALA A 13 3.02 -13.52 23.00
CA ALA A 13 4.14 -14.26 23.54
C ALA A 13 5.42 -13.51 23.15
N ALA A 14 6.36 -13.36 24.10
CA ALA A 14 7.68 -12.86 23.72
C ALA A 14 8.30 -13.85 22.76
N ASP A 15 9.10 -13.36 21.83
CA ASP A 15 9.91 -14.23 21.01
C ASP A 15 10.90 -14.99 21.88
N LEU A 16 11.06 -16.26 21.55
CA LEU A 16 11.85 -17.21 22.32
C LEU A 16 13.18 -17.47 21.62
N ILE A 17 14.09 -18.15 22.30
CA ILE A 17 15.45 -18.44 21.81
C ILE A 17 15.65 -19.88 21.33
N GLY A 18 16.33 -20.05 20.20
CA GLY A 18 16.63 -21.35 19.65
C GLY A 18 18.02 -21.39 19.05
N VAL A 19 18.52 -22.60 18.83
CA VAL A 19 19.76 -22.79 18.08
C VAL A 19 19.64 -23.93 17.08
N VAL A 20 20.31 -23.78 15.93
CA VAL A 20 20.54 -24.89 15.00
C VAL A 20 21.94 -25.45 15.24
N ARG A 21 21.98 -26.69 15.71
CA ARG A 21 23.21 -27.44 15.96
C ARG A 21 23.59 -28.28 14.75
N GLY A 22 24.86 -28.16 14.36
CA GLY A 22 25.39 -28.92 13.24
C GLY A 22 24.72 -28.54 11.93
N ALA A 23 24.17 -29.53 11.22
CA ALA A 23 23.64 -29.35 9.88
C ALA A 23 22.13 -29.04 9.83
N ASN A 24 21.36 -29.54 10.78
CA ASN A 24 19.90 -29.58 10.66
C ASN A 24 19.15 -29.81 11.98
N GLN A 25 19.81 -29.76 13.14
CA GLN A 25 19.15 -30.03 14.42
C GLN A 25 18.71 -28.73 15.09
N TYR A 26 17.42 -28.43 15.05
CA TYR A 26 16.79 -27.29 15.71
C TYR A 26 16.54 -27.64 17.18
N LEU A 27 17.18 -26.91 18.08
CA LEU A 27 17.04 -27.02 19.53
C LEU A 27 16.39 -25.72 20.03
N LEU A 28 15.07 -25.74 20.24
CA LEU A 28 14.32 -24.54 20.65
C LEU A 28 14.05 -24.57 22.15
N ASN A 29 14.24 -23.42 22.78
CA ASN A 29 14.06 -23.23 24.21
C ASN A 29 12.88 -22.27 24.44
N THR A 30 12.05 -22.60 25.41
CA THR A 30 10.75 -21.96 25.67
C THR A 30 10.64 -21.28 27.02
N ASP A 31 11.60 -21.50 27.91
CA ASP A 31 11.60 -20.98 29.28
C ASP A 31 12.89 -20.21 29.63
N THR A 32 13.75 -19.99 28.64
CA THR A 32 15.06 -19.33 28.69
C THR A 32 16.05 -19.99 29.66
N ASP A 33 15.87 -21.28 29.94
CA ASP A 33 16.80 -22.07 30.74
C ASP A 33 18.00 -22.63 29.92
N SER A 34 18.75 -23.58 30.49
CA SER A 34 19.92 -24.19 29.81
C SER A 34 19.60 -25.45 28.99
N ALA A 35 18.36 -25.92 29.04
CA ALA A 35 17.85 -27.09 28.33
C ALA A 35 17.07 -26.68 27.08
N HIS A 36 16.70 -27.64 26.25
CA HIS A 36 15.80 -27.40 25.13
C HIS A 36 14.55 -28.23 25.34
N GLU A 37 13.40 -27.68 25.00
CA GLU A 37 12.12 -28.38 25.09
C GLU A 37 11.75 -29.00 23.73
N ILE A 38 12.29 -28.43 22.64
CA ILE A 38 12.00 -28.82 21.27
C ILE A 38 13.30 -29.26 20.59
N ASP A 39 13.31 -30.47 20.01
CA ASP A 39 14.42 -31.04 19.21
C ASP A 39 13.86 -31.61 17.91
N VAL A 40 14.12 -30.93 16.79
CA VAL A 40 13.61 -31.29 15.47
C VAL A 40 14.77 -31.34 14.47
N ASN A 41 14.83 -32.39 13.66
CA ASN A 41 15.79 -32.48 12.57
C ASN A 41 15.11 -32.05 11.26
N TYR A 42 15.54 -30.92 10.71
CA TYR A 42 14.95 -30.34 9.51
C TYR A 42 15.99 -29.72 8.58
N GLY A 43 15.95 -30.10 7.30
CA GLY A 43 16.93 -29.69 6.30
C GLY A 43 18.17 -30.57 6.19
N LEU A 44 19.11 -30.11 5.35
CA LEU A 44 20.34 -30.81 4.98
C LEU A 44 21.58 -29.96 5.26
N SER A 45 22.74 -30.60 5.27
CA SER A 45 24.02 -29.90 5.43
C SER A 45 24.26 -28.92 4.28
N GLY A 46 24.56 -27.67 4.64
CA GLY A 46 24.80 -26.58 3.68
C GLY A 46 23.59 -25.69 3.43
N ASP A 47 22.41 -26.06 3.96
CA ASP A 47 21.24 -25.19 3.92
C ASP A 47 21.44 -23.95 4.83
N SER A 48 20.82 -22.84 4.43
CA SER A 48 20.59 -21.68 5.30
C SER A 48 19.30 -21.91 6.08
N HIS A 49 19.28 -21.58 7.37
CA HIS A 49 18.11 -21.79 8.23
C HIS A 49 17.36 -20.49 8.43
N VAL A 50 16.04 -20.57 8.39
CA VAL A 50 15.10 -19.49 8.71
C VAL A 50 14.00 -20.03 9.62
N THR A 51 13.29 -19.15 10.29
CA THR A 51 12.10 -19.44 11.10
C THR A 51 11.04 -18.39 10.76
N GLY A 52 9.78 -18.77 10.77
CA GLY A 52 8.69 -17.83 10.50
C GLY A 52 7.30 -18.45 10.61
N ASN A 53 6.32 -17.58 10.71
CA ASN A 53 4.91 -17.89 10.85
C ASN A 53 4.28 -18.00 9.46
N TRP A 54 4.62 -19.08 8.74
CA TRP A 54 4.21 -19.27 7.34
C TRP A 54 2.69 -19.40 7.15
N THR A 55 1.94 -19.69 8.22
CA THR A 55 0.49 -19.96 8.16
C THR A 55 -0.36 -18.78 8.65
N GLY A 56 0.26 -17.77 9.25
CA GLY A 56 -0.44 -16.65 9.89
C GLY A 56 -1.16 -17.00 11.19
N ASN A 57 -0.79 -18.09 11.86
CA ASN A 57 -1.41 -18.54 13.12
C ASN A 57 -0.68 -18.02 14.38
N GLY A 58 0.38 -17.23 14.22
CA GLY A 58 1.21 -16.70 15.31
C GLY A 58 2.19 -17.73 15.87
N VAL A 59 2.52 -18.78 15.11
CA VAL A 59 3.50 -19.80 15.50
C VAL A 59 4.57 -19.90 14.42
N ASP A 60 5.82 -19.82 14.85
CA ASP A 60 6.97 -19.97 13.97
C ASP A 60 7.39 -21.42 13.80
N TYR A 61 7.72 -21.78 12.57
CA TYR A 61 8.16 -23.11 12.19
C TYR A 61 9.50 -23.06 11.44
N PRO A 62 10.31 -24.14 11.51
CA PRO A 62 11.54 -24.25 10.75
C PRO A 62 11.36 -24.08 9.22
N GLY A 63 12.26 -23.32 8.61
CA GLY A 63 12.41 -23.23 7.16
C GLY A 63 13.88 -23.39 6.78
N VAL A 64 14.13 -23.89 5.56
CA VAL A 64 15.48 -23.96 5.00
C VAL A 64 15.55 -23.44 3.58
N VAL A 65 16.66 -22.78 3.27
CA VAL A 65 16.97 -22.24 1.95
C VAL A 65 18.21 -22.92 1.40
N ARG A 66 18.04 -23.61 0.27
CA ARG A 66 19.07 -24.41 -0.37
C ARG A 66 19.59 -23.72 -1.63
N GLY A 67 20.88 -23.41 -1.62
CA GLY A 67 21.60 -22.95 -2.80
C GLY A 67 22.22 -24.10 -3.62
N GLY A 68 22.82 -23.75 -4.75
CA GLY A 68 23.55 -24.67 -5.63
C GLY A 68 22.69 -25.35 -6.71
N SER A 69 21.44 -24.92 -6.88
CA SER A 69 20.57 -25.41 -7.95
C SER A 69 21.17 -25.12 -9.33
N ALA A 70 20.97 -26.04 -10.29
CA ALA A 70 21.53 -25.94 -11.65
C ALA A 70 20.97 -24.77 -12.46
N ASP A 71 19.77 -24.30 -12.12
CA ASP A 71 19.10 -23.12 -12.68
C ASP A 71 19.59 -21.80 -12.05
N GLY A 72 20.44 -21.87 -11.02
CA GLY A 72 20.97 -20.70 -10.32
C GLY A 72 20.05 -20.13 -9.23
N LEU A 73 18.88 -20.72 -9.01
CA LEU A 73 17.89 -20.23 -8.04
C LEU A 73 18.06 -20.87 -6.65
N LEU A 74 17.71 -20.14 -5.60
CA LEU A 74 17.53 -20.70 -4.26
C LEU A 74 16.22 -21.50 -4.19
N ARG A 75 16.23 -22.56 -3.38
CA ARG A 75 15.03 -23.37 -3.09
C ARG A 75 14.65 -23.24 -1.63
N TRP A 76 13.45 -22.74 -1.38
CA TRP A 76 12.88 -22.61 -0.05
C TRP A 76 12.05 -23.86 0.25
N TYR A 77 12.20 -24.41 1.46
CA TYR A 77 11.41 -25.52 1.98
C TYR A 77 10.94 -25.14 3.38
N LEU A 78 9.65 -24.93 3.57
CA LEU A 78 9.06 -24.41 4.82
C LEU A 78 8.12 -25.46 5.42
N ASP A 79 8.37 -25.80 6.68
CA ASP A 79 7.49 -26.64 7.52
C ASP A 79 6.37 -25.76 8.07
N THR A 80 5.13 -26.21 8.02
CA THR A 80 3.96 -25.44 8.48
C THR A 80 3.22 -26.08 9.65
N ASP A 81 3.63 -27.27 10.09
CA ASP A 81 2.92 -28.03 11.12
C ASP A 81 3.82 -28.66 12.21
N GLY A 82 5.14 -28.43 12.14
CA GLY A 82 6.11 -28.84 13.15
C GLY A 82 6.60 -30.27 12.96
N ASP A 83 6.40 -30.84 11.77
CA ASP A 83 6.86 -32.17 11.41
C ASP A 83 8.23 -32.14 10.70
N PRO A 84 8.93 -33.28 10.54
CA PRO A 84 10.25 -33.30 9.90
C PRO A 84 10.20 -33.19 8.36
N THR A 85 9.11 -32.70 7.80
CA THR A 85 8.85 -32.53 6.36
C THR A 85 8.37 -31.12 6.05
N HIS A 86 8.17 -30.81 4.76
CA HIS A 86 7.79 -29.47 4.30
C HIS A 86 6.51 -29.53 3.50
N GLU A 87 5.62 -28.57 3.73
CA GLU A 87 4.36 -28.43 2.99
C GLU A 87 4.49 -27.36 1.91
N LEU A 88 5.34 -26.36 2.13
CA LEU A 88 5.57 -25.26 1.20
C LEU A 88 6.96 -25.34 0.58
N SER A 89 7.03 -25.06 -0.72
CA SER A 89 8.31 -24.99 -1.44
C SER A 89 8.28 -23.95 -2.55
N TYR A 90 9.31 -23.10 -2.60
CA TYR A 90 9.41 -22.01 -3.57
C TYR A 90 10.78 -22.00 -4.27
N ALA A 91 10.84 -21.41 -5.46
CA ALA A 91 12.07 -21.22 -6.23
C ALA A 91 12.26 -19.73 -6.52
N TYR A 92 12.93 -19.04 -5.62
CA TYR A 92 13.01 -17.58 -5.58
C TYR A 92 14.36 -17.12 -5.02
N GLY A 93 14.94 -16.07 -5.62
CA GLY A 93 16.29 -15.58 -5.33
C GLY A 93 17.39 -16.33 -6.07
N LEU A 94 18.59 -15.73 -6.14
CA LEU A 94 19.77 -16.29 -6.82
C LEU A 94 20.77 -16.89 -5.82
N ASN A 95 21.54 -17.87 -6.28
CA ASN A 95 22.66 -18.42 -5.53
C ASN A 95 23.63 -17.31 -5.08
N GLY A 96 23.81 -17.18 -3.77
CA GLY A 96 24.67 -16.16 -3.15
C GLY A 96 23.91 -14.98 -2.56
N ASP A 97 22.60 -14.86 -2.81
CA ASP A 97 21.75 -13.91 -2.08
C ASP A 97 21.57 -14.37 -0.62
N THR A 98 21.38 -13.40 0.27
CA THR A 98 21.10 -13.64 1.69
C THR A 98 19.60 -13.78 1.90
N PRO A 99 19.09 -14.92 2.41
CA PRO A 99 17.66 -15.08 2.70
C PRO A 99 17.21 -14.20 3.86
N VAL A 100 16.01 -13.62 3.74
CA VAL A 100 15.30 -12.88 4.80
C VAL A 100 13.82 -13.26 4.79
N VAL A 101 13.15 -13.09 5.93
CA VAL A 101 11.75 -13.52 6.12
C VAL A 101 11.01 -12.48 6.96
N GLY A 102 9.72 -12.33 6.70
CA GLY A 102 8.88 -11.35 7.40
C GLY A 102 7.52 -11.17 6.73
N ASN A 103 6.58 -10.63 7.49
CA ASN A 103 5.23 -10.28 7.06
C ASN A 103 5.25 -8.95 6.29
N TRP A 104 5.75 -8.98 5.04
CA TRP A 104 5.89 -7.78 4.20
C TRP A 104 4.53 -7.24 3.74
N ASP A 105 3.55 -8.13 3.58
CA ASP A 105 2.22 -7.81 3.06
C ASP A 105 1.20 -7.38 4.14
N GLY A 106 1.54 -7.54 5.43
CA GLY A 106 0.75 -7.11 6.58
C GLY A 106 -0.54 -7.91 6.78
N VAL A 107 -0.65 -9.12 6.22
CA VAL A 107 -1.81 -10.01 6.43
C VAL A 107 -1.52 -11.17 7.41
N GLY A 108 -0.37 -11.12 8.10
CA GLY A 108 -0.14 -11.82 9.36
C GLY A 108 0.65 -13.12 9.25
N GLY A 109 1.00 -13.57 8.03
CA GLY A 109 1.93 -14.66 7.80
C GLY A 109 3.25 -14.15 7.23
N ASP A 110 4.35 -14.85 7.52
CA ASP A 110 5.66 -14.47 7.00
C ASP A 110 5.84 -14.91 5.55
N ASN A 111 6.34 -13.99 4.74
CA ASN A 111 6.69 -14.22 3.35
C ASN A 111 8.23 -14.33 3.19
N ILE A 112 8.67 -14.76 2.00
CA ILE A 112 10.09 -14.99 1.70
C ILE A 112 10.72 -13.76 1.05
N GLY A 113 12.03 -13.59 1.21
CA GLY A 113 12.75 -12.47 0.63
C GLY A 113 14.24 -12.75 0.50
N VAL A 114 14.92 -11.95 -0.31
CA VAL A 114 16.38 -12.04 -0.46
C VAL A 114 17.03 -10.66 -0.49
N VAL A 115 18.25 -10.59 0.05
CA VAL A 115 19.11 -9.40 0.00
C VAL A 115 20.33 -9.70 -0.88
N ARG A 116 20.61 -8.79 -1.82
CA ARG A 116 21.70 -8.92 -2.79
C ARG A 116 22.61 -7.71 -2.75
N GLY A 117 23.91 -7.95 -2.79
CA GLY A 117 24.88 -6.89 -2.98
C GLY A 117 24.87 -6.33 -4.40
N GLY A 118 24.57 -5.05 -4.53
CA GLY A 118 24.53 -4.33 -5.80
C GLY A 118 25.92 -3.96 -6.31
N GLY A 119 26.05 -3.78 -7.63
CA GLY A 119 27.30 -3.30 -8.25
C GLY A 119 27.61 -1.82 -7.95
N ASP A 120 26.65 -1.11 -7.37
CA ASP A 120 26.72 0.25 -6.86
C ASP A 120 27.31 0.34 -5.44
N GLY A 121 27.52 -0.79 -4.77
CA GLY A 121 28.03 -0.84 -3.39
C GLY A 121 26.93 -0.81 -2.32
N LEU A 122 25.65 -0.87 -2.71
CA LEU A 122 24.49 -0.86 -1.82
C LEU A 122 23.84 -2.25 -1.75
N LEU A 123 23.08 -2.51 -0.69
CA LEU A 123 22.24 -3.71 -0.61
C LEU A 123 20.87 -3.47 -1.24
N HIS A 124 20.44 -4.42 -2.05
CA HIS A 124 19.14 -4.45 -2.73
C HIS A 124 18.30 -5.56 -2.11
N TRP A 125 17.13 -5.19 -1.59
CA TRP A 125 16.16 -6.08 -0.95
C TRP A 125 15.07 -6.43 -1.96
N TYR A 126 14.85 -7.71 -2.20
CA TYR A 126 13.81 -8.22 -3.09
C TYR A 126 12.86 -9.10 -2.27
N LEU A 127 11.67 -8.59 -1.96
CA LEU A 127 10.71 -9.24 -1.07
C LEU A 127 9.52 -9.75 -1.87
N ASP A 128 9.22 -11.03 -1.68
CA ASP A 128 8.19 -11.78 -2.38
C ASP A 128 7.05 -12.09 -1.39
N THR A 129 5.85 -11.63 -1.73
CA THR A 129 4.66 -11.69 -0.88
C THR A 129 3.72 -12.85 -1.22
N ASP A 130 3.86 -13.47 -2.40
CA ASP A 130 2.94 -14.51 -2.86
C ASP A 130 3.61 -15.86 -3.21
N GLY A 131 4.93 -15.94 -3.06
CA GLY A 131 5.72 -17.14 -3.27
C GLY A 131 5.96 -17.47 -4.74
N ASP A 132 5.75 -16.50 -5.64
CA ASP A 132 5.98 -16.68 -7.06
C ASP A 132 7.47 -16.44 -7.45
N PRO A 133 7.88 -16.69 -8.70
CA PRO A 133 9.27 -16.47 -9.11
C PRO A 133 9.71 -15.00 -9.22
N THR A 134 8.87 -14.04 -8.84
CA THR A 134 9.07 -12.60 -8.91
C THR A 134 8.94 -11.95 -7.53
N HIS A 135 9.11 -10.63 -7.45
CA HIS A 135 9.01 -9.89 -6.20
C HIS A 135 8.06 -8.71 -6.39
N GLU A 136 7.29 -8.39 -5.35
CA GLU A 136 6.37 -7.26 -5.36
C GLU A 136 7.03 -6.00 -4.81
N LEU A 137 8.02 -6.17 -3.92
CA LEU A 137 8.69 -5.08 -3.23
C LEU A 137 10.21 -5.12 -3.50
N GLU A 138 10.76 -3.95 -3.82
CA GLU A 138 12.19 -3.73 -4.03
C GLU A 138 12.63 -2.48 -3.26
N TYR A 139 13.64 -2.64 -2.38
CA TYR A 139 14.20 -1.55 -1.59
C TYR A 139 15.73 -1.48 -1.71
N ILE A 140 16.29 -0.29 -1.59
CA ILE A 140 17.75 -0.07 -1.58
C ILE A 140 18.13 0.53 -0.24
N PHE A 141 18.68 -0.29 0.65
CA PHE A 141 19.00 0.12 2.01
C PHE A 141 20.20 -0.67 2.56
N GLY A 142 21.19 0.05 3.08
CA GLY A 142 22.45 -0.52 3.57
C GLY A 142 23.58 -0.56 2.53
N LEU A 143 24.79 -0.84 3.01
CA LEU A 143 26.01 -0.95 2.21
C LEU A 143 26.42 -2.41 2.04
N ASN A 144 27.09 -2.71 0.93
CA ASN A 144 27.70 -4.02 0.73
C ASN A 144 28.63 -4.39 1.89
N GLY A 145 28.34 -5.50 2.56
CA GLY A 145 29.09 -5.98 3.72
C GLY A 145 28.38 -5.75 5.06
N ASP A 146 27.27 -5.00 5.08
CA ASP A 146 26.38 -4.96 6.24
C ASP A 146 25.61 -6.28 6.38
N THR A 147 25.22 -6.61 7.61
CA THR A 147 24.39 -7.78 7.92
C THR A 147 22.91 -7.37 7.88
N PRO A 148 22.06 -7.95 7.01
CA PRO A 148 20.64 -7.65 7.00
C PRO A 148 19.93 -8.22 8.22
N VAL A 149 18.95 -7.46 8.74
CA VAL A 149 18.04 -7.84 9.84
C VAL A 149 16.64 -7.34 9.53
N THR A 150 15.62 -8.00 10.07
CA THR A 150 14.22 -7.74 9.76
C THR A 150 13.38 -7.86 11.03
N GLY A 151 12.44 -6.94 11.22
CA GLY A 151 11.53 -6.92 12.37
C GLY A 151 10.51 -5.78 12.25
N ASP A 152 9.37 -5.85 12.93
CA ASP A 152 8.39 -4.77 13.05
C ASP A 152 8.89 -3.72 14.05
N TRP A 153 9.70 -2.77 13.57
CA TRP A 153 10.35 -1.80 14.46
C TRP A 153 9.37 -0.74 15.00
N ASN A 154 8.25 -0.52 14.30
CA ASN A 154 7.32 0.58 14.56
C ASN A 154 5.99 0.14 15.20
N GLY A 155 5.69 -1.16 15.19
CA GLY A 155 4.55 -1.81 15.84
C GLY A 155 3.26 -1.73 15.01
N ASP A 156 3.36 -1.64 13.68
CA ASP A 156 2.21 -1.56 12.79
C ASP A 156 1.72 -2.92 12.26
N GLY A 157 2.42 -4.00 12.63
CA GLY A 157 2.16 -5.38 12.24
C GLY A 157 2.77 -5.77 10.89
N ARG A 158 3.63 -4.94 10.28
CA ARG A 158 4.44 -5.30 9.10
C ARG A 158 5.90 -5.42 9.49
N THR A 159 6.60 -6.37 8.87
CA THR A 159 8.04 -6.48 9.06
C THR A 159 8.76 -5.41 8.25
N ASP A 160 9.63 -4.65 8.92
CA ASP A 160 10.47 -3.61 8.36
C ASP A 160 11.90 -4.12 8.07
N VAL A 161 12.68 -3.35 7.31
CA VAL A 161 14.07 -3.70 6.94
C VAL A 161 15.10 -2.99 7.83
N GLY A 162 16.23 -3.64 8.05
CA GLY A 162 17.31 -3.09 8.87
C GLY A 162 18.68 -3.66 8.48
N VAL A 163 19.75 -2.97 8.87
CA VAL A 163 21.12 -3.48 8.68
C VAL A 163 22.00 -3.24 9.91
N VAL A 164 22.93 -4.16 10.16
CA VAL A 164 23.93 -4.07 11.22
C VAL A 164 25.32 -3.90 10.61
N ARG A 165 26.04 -2.87 11.07
CA ARG A 165 27.39 -2.53 10.60
C ARG A 165 28.37 -2.46 11.76
N VAL A 166 29.58 -2.96 11.55
CA VAL A 166 30.67 -2.78 12.50
C VAL A 166 31.16 -1.32 12.45
N GLY A 167 30.92 -0.57 13.52
CA GLY A 167 31.33 0.81 13.68
C GLY A 167 32.83 0.98 13.91
N SER A 168 33.36 2.15 13.56
CA SER A 168 34.78 2.49 13.80
C SER A 168 35.14 2.63 15.28
N ASP A 169 34.13 2.80 16.14
CA ASP A 169 34.22 2.82 17.60
C ASP A 169 34.33 1.41 18.21
N GLY A 170 34.22 0.35 17.40
CA GLY A 170 34.30 -1.03 17.86
C GLY A 170 33.01 -1.53 18.50
N LEU A 171 31.86 -0.97 18.10
CA LEU A 171 30.52 -1.48 18.43
C LEU A 171 29.80 -1.94 17.15
N LEU A 172 28.71 -2.69 17.31
CA LEU A 172 27.75 -2.92 16.21
C LEU A 172 26.74 -1.77 16.19
N HIS A 173 26.58 -1.13 15.03
CA HIS A 173 25.62 -0.06 14.78
C HIS A 173 24.45 -0.64 14.00
N TRP A 174 23.25 -0.46 14.54
CA TRP A 174 21.99 -0.89 13.96
C TRP A 174 21.35 0.30 13.25
N TYR A 175 21.02 0.11 11.98
CA TYR A 175 20.34 1.10 11.14
C TYR A 175 18.98 0.51 10.78
N LEU A 176 17.91 1.05 11.36
CA LEU A 176 16.55 0.55 11.14
C LEU A 176 15.76 1.50 10.24
N ASN A 177 14.98 0.93 9.33
CA ASN A 177 14.18 1.68 8.37
C ASN A 177 12.73 1.17 8.42
N THR A 178 11.82 2.08 8.77
CA THR A 178 10.40 1.88 9.07
C THR A 178 9.45 2.39 8.00
N ASP A 179 9.94 3.14 7.02
CA ASP A 179 9.12 3.65 5.91
C ASP A 179 9.56 3.13 4.53
N SER A 180 10.53 2.22 4.53
CA SER A 180 11.15 1.57 3.39
C SER A 180 11.75 2.54 2.35
N ASP A 181 12.23 3.72 2.79
CA ASP A 181 12.98 4.64 1.94
C ASP A 181 14.50 4.27 1.87
N VAL A 182 15.38 5.20 1.48
CA VAL A 182 16.84 4.93 1.38
C VAL A 182 17.63 5.33 2.63
N TRP A 183 16.98 5.95 3.60
CA TRP A 183 17.54 6.45 4.85
C TRP A 183 17.11 5.57 6.02
N GLN A 184 17.79 5.71 7.16
CA GLN A 184 17.36 5.10 8.41
C GLN A 184 16.59 6.12 9.24
N GLU A 185 15.56 5.68 9.95
CA GLU A 185 14.87 6.53 10.94
C GLU A 185 15.56 6.43 12.29
N ASP A 186 16.01 5.22 12.64
CA ASP A 186 16.66 4.93 13.91
C ASP A 186 18.09 4.41 13.70
N GLU A 187 19.02 4.93 14.50
CA GLU A 187 20.40 4.46 14.59
C GLU A 187 20.83 4.37 16.05
N TYR A 188 21.34 3.21 16.46
CA TYR A 188 21.88 2.99 17.81
C TYR A 188 22.99 1.94 17.83
N ALA A 189 23.81 1.96 18.87
CA ALA A 189 25.00 1.13 18.98
C ALA A 189 24.83 0.09 20.09
N PHE A 190 24.76 -1.19 19.72
CA PHE A 190 24.55 -2.29 20.67
C PHE A 190 25.23 -3.57 20.19
N GLY A 191 26.08 -4.14 21.04
CA GLY A 191 26.88 -5.33 20.74
C GLY A 191 28.32 -5.04 20.33
N LEU A 192 29.13 -6.09 20.29
CA LEU A 192 30.56 -6.04 19.96
C LEU A 192 30.87 -6.70 18.62
N PRO A 193 31.95 -6.30 17.94
CA PRO A 193 32.42 -6.94 16.72
C PRO A 193 32.62 -8.45 16.92
N GLY A 194 31.88 -9.25 16.14
CA GLY A 194 31.89 -10.71 16.22
C GLY A 194 30.70 -11.32 16.97
N ASP A 195 29.87 -10.51 17.62
CA ASP A 195 28.56 -10.95 18.07
C ASP A 195 27.62 -11.17 16.86
N THR A 196 26.68 -12.11 17.00
CA THR A 196 25.68 -12.42 15.95
C THR A 196 24.39 -11.63 16.25
N PRO A 197 23.92 -10.76 15.33
CA PRO A 197 22.65 -10.06 15.50
C PRO A 197 21.46 -11.03 15.55
N VAL A 198 20.50 -10.74 16.43
CA VAL A 198 19.19 -11.42 16.52
C VAL A 198 18.11 -10.38 16.78
N VAL A 199 16.88 -10.68 16.36
CA VAL A 199 15.73 -9.76 16.43
C VAL A 199 14.52 -10.54 16.92
N GLY A 200 13.71 -9.92 17.76
CA GLY A 200 12.40 -10.42 18.16
C GLY A 200 11.75 -9.54 19.24
N ASP A 201 10.46 -9.70 19.48
CA ASP A 201 9.72 -9.00 20.53
C ASP A 201 10.06 -9.58 21.92
N TRP A 202 11.09 -9.02 22.58
CA TRP A 202 11.57 -9.58 23.85
C TRP A 202 10.69 -9.17 25.04
N ASP A 203 9.99 -8.03 24.97
CA ASP A 203 9.25 -7.43 26.09
C ASP A 203 7.71 -7.49 25.96
N ARG A 204 7.21 -7.96 24.81
CA ARG A 204 5.79 -8.20 24.49
C ARG A 204 5.01 -6.91 24.26
N ASP A 205 5.67 -5.86 23.79
CA ASP A 205 5.01 -4.61 23.45
C ASP A 205 4.44 -4.59 22.01
N GLY A 206 4.71 -5.65 21.24
CA GLY A 206 4.27 -5.80 19.85
C GLY A 206 5.21 -5.15 18.84
N ARG A 207 6.42 -4.73 19.25
CA ARG A 207 7.51 -4.34 18.37
C ARG A 207 8.66 -5.31 18.50
N ASP A 208 9.37 -5.49 17.40
CA ASP A 208 10.62 -6.21 17.43
C ASP A 208 11.74 -5.36 18.03
N ASP A 209 12.51 -6.02 18.88
CA ASP A 209 13.63 -5.47 19.61
C ASP A 209 14.95 -6.07 19.13
N VAL A 210 16.06 -5.39 19.42
CA VAL A 210 17.38 -5.85 19.00
C VAL A 210 18.04 -6.72 20.04
N GLY A 211 18.82 -7.69 19.56
CA GLY A 211 19.61 -8.56 20.40
C GLY A 211 20.92 -8.96 19.75
N VAL A 212 21.86 -9.45 20.56
CA VAL A 212 23.09 -10.05 20.07
C VAL A 212 23.43 -11.34 20.81
N VAL A 213 24.05 -12.28 20.09
CA VAL A 213 24.55 -13.53 20.65
C VAL A 213 26.07 -13.57 20.57
N ARG A 214 26.70 -13.75 21.73
CA ARG A 214 28.14 -13.80 21.90
C ARG A 214 28.62 -15.21 22.16
N SER A 215 29.65 -15.63 21.44
CA SER A 215 30.38 -16.86 21.75
C SER A 215 31.34 -16.63 22.92
N GLU A 216 31.03 -17.25 24.06
CA GLU A 216 31.83 -17.10 25.28
C GLU A 216 33.02 -18.07 25.32
N SER A 217 34.04 -17.69 26.09
CA SER A 217 35.28 -18.48 26.24
C SER A 217 35.06 -19.86 26.89
N ASN A 218 33.95 -20.02 27.63
CA ASN A 218 33.53 -21.28 28.24
C ASN A 218 32.86 -22.24 27.23
N GLY A 219 32.70 -21.83 25.97
CA GLY A 219 32.10 -22.63 24.91
C GLY A 219 30.57 -22.55 24.83
N LEU A 220 29.92 -21.70 25.64
CA LEU A 220 28.49 -21.41 25.56
C LEU A 220 28.22 -20.20 24.64
N LEU A 221 26.98 -20.08 24.19
CA LEU A 221 26.47 -18.84 23.62
C LEU A 221 25.73 -18.05 24.71
N ARG A 222 26.07 -16.76 24.84
CA ARG A 222 25.37 -15.82 25.70
C ARG A 222 24.57 -14.84 24.86
N TRP A 223 23.30 -14.71 25.18
CA TRP A 223 22.36 -13.83 24.51
C TRP A 223 22.20 -12.54 25.32
N TYR A 224 22.05 -11.43 24.61
CA TYR A 224 21.85 -10.10 25.15
C TYR A 224 20.69 -9.46 24.39
N ALA A 225 19.54 -9.27 25.05
CA ALA A 225 18.39 -8.60 24.46
C ALA A 225 18.27 -7.17 25.00
N ASN A 226 17.95 -6.25 24.09
CA ASN A 226 17.86 -4.83 24.33
C ASN A 226 16.51 -4.30 23.80
N THR A 227 15.68 -3.87 24.74
CA THR A 227 14.25 -3.53 24.63
C THR A 227 14.00 -2.03 24.64
N ASP A 228 14.96 -1.21 25.05
CA ASP A 228 14.83 0.25 25.08
C ASP A 228 15.75 0.99 24.08
N ARG A 229 16.47 0.20 23.26
CA ARG A 229 17.38 0.63 22.17
C ARG A 229 18.55 1.48 22.66
N ASP A 230 19.02 1.24 23.90
CA ASP A 230 20.20 1.89 24.45
C ASP A 230 21.52 1.10 24.18
N ILE A 231 22.60 1.33 24.94
CA ILE A 231 23.89 0.63 24.74
C ILE A 231 24.06 -0.61 25.65
N TYR A 232 23.11 -0.86 26.55
CA TYR A 232 23.10 -1.94 27.52
C TYR A 232 22.06 -3.00 27.12
N ALA A 233 22.04 -4.11 27.84
CA ALA A 233 21.04 -5.16 27.63
C ALA A 233 20.18 -5.25 28.88
N GLU A 234 18.86 -5.31 28.72
CA GLU A 234 17.93 -5.46 29.85
C GLU A 234 17.87 -6.90 30.31
N SER A 235 18.13 -7.85 29.41
CA SER A 235 18.13 -9.27 29.73
C SER A 235 19.31 -10.01 29.10
N THR A 236 19.80 -11.01 29.84
CA THR A 236 20.91 -11.87 29.42
C THR A 236 20.68 -13.30 29.89
N PHE A 237 21.00 -14.27 29.06
CA PHE A 237 20.87 -15.70 29.37
C PHE A 237 21.87 -16.54 28.56
N ASP A 238 22.16 -17.76 29.04
CA ASP A 238 23.14 -18.67 28.45
C ASP A 238 22.42 -19.89 27.85
N TYR A 239 22.45 -20.01 26.52
CA TYR A 239 21.79 -21.12 25.82
C TYR A 239 22.47 -21.40 24.47
N GLY A 240 22.76 -22.68 24.22
CA GLY A 240 23.50 -23.13 23.04
C GLY A 240 25.01 -23.24 23.25
N LEU A 241 25.68 -23.87 22.28
CA LEU A 241 27.12 -24.11 22.28
C LEU A 241 27.80 -23.32 21.16
N ARG A 242 29.09 -23.03 21.36
CA ARG A 242 29.92 -22.36 20.36
C ARG A 242 29.89 -23.14 19.03
N GLY A 243 29.41 -22.48 17.98
CA GLY A 243 29.26 -23.06 16.64
C GLY A 243 27.82 -23.41 16.28
N ASP A 244 26.90 -23.41 17.25
CA ASP A 244 25.48 -23.44 16.95
C ASP A 244 25.05 -22.09 16.31
N ARG A 245 24.04 -22.12 15.44
CA ARG A 245 23.47 -20.93 14.79
C ARG A 245 22.27 -20.42 15.59
N PRO A 246 22.26 -19.17 16.09
CA PRO A 246 21.10 -18.59 16.77
C PRO A 246 19.88 -18.46 15.85
N ILE A 247 18.69 -18.71 16.39
CA ILE A 247 17.38 -18.45 15.76
C ILE A 247 16.39 -17.93 16.81
N VAL A 248 15.39 -17.18 16.38
CA VAL A 248 14.40 -16.52 17.24
C VAL A 248 13.01 -16.75 16.65
N GLY A 249 11.99 -16.80 17.51
CA GLY A 249 10.60 -16.93 17.10
C GLY A 249 9.64 -17.39 18.18
N GLN A 250 8.37 -17.44 17.82
CA GLN A 250 7.23 -17.84 18.64
C GLN A 250 6.89 -19.31 18.41
N TRP A 251 7.64 -20.22 19.02
CA TRP A 251 7.29 -21.64 18.99
C TRP A 251 6.40 -22.05 20.17
N LYS A 252 5.42 -22.91 19.89
CA LYS A 252 4.49 -23.46 20.87
C LYS A 252 5.05 -24.71 21.57
N LEU A 253 4.46 -25.12 22.69
CA LEU A 253 4.78 -26.33 23.44
C LEU A 253 3.75 -27.45 23.15
N PRO A 254 3.99 -28.73 23.55
CA PRO A 254 2.99 -29.77 23.37
C PRO A 254 1.82 -29.50 24.32
N GLU A 255 0.60 -29.41 23.78
CA GLU A 255 -0.60 -29.02 24.54
C GLU A 255 -1.62 -30.17 24.49
N VAL A 256 -2.02 -30.69 25.65
CA VAL A 256 -2.94 -31.84 25.74
C VAL A 256 -4.39 -31.40 25.91
N ARG A 257 -5.24 -31.73 24.93
CA ARG A 257 -6.71 -31.52 25.07
C ARG A 257 -7.47 -32.83 25.13
N LEU A 258 -8.49 -32.86 26.01
CA LEU A 258 -9.42 -33.99 26.15
C LEU A 258 -10.80 -33.67 25.58
N SER A 259 -11.39 -34.62 24.85
CA SER A 259 -12.77 -34.52 24.37
C SER A 259 -13.49 -35.88 24.39
N GLY A 260 -14.82 -35.86 24.42
CA GLY A 260 -15.64 -37.08 24.36
C GLY A 260 -17.12 -36.80 24.61
N SER A 261 -18.01 -37.57 23.97
CA SER A 261 -19.48 -37.41 24.09
C SER A 261 -19.99 -37.55 25.53
N ASP A 262 -19.30 -38.36 26.33
CA ASP A 262 -19.69 -38.72 27.69
C ASP A 262 -18.79 -38.05 28.75
N LEU A 263 -17.86 -37.18 28.32
CA LEU A 263 -16.91 -36.47 29.19
C LEU A 263 -17.52 -35.13 29.63
N VAL A 264 -17.92 -35.03 30.90
CA VAL A 264 -18.47 -33.78 31.47
C VAL A 264 -17.52 -33.27 32.55
N GLY A 265 -16.86 -32.14 32.32
CA GLY A 265 -15.90 -31.56 33.28
C GLY A 265 -14.82 -32.55 33.70
N GLN A 266 -14.22 -33.24 32.71
CA GLN A 266 -13.24 -34.32 32.89
C GLN A 266 -13.74 -35.55 33.69
N THR A 267 -15.07 -35.75 33.77
CA THR A 267 -15.66 -36.93 34.43
C THR A 267 -16.33 -37.86 33.42
N LEU A 268 -16.06 -39.17 33.54
CA LEU A 268 -16.78 -40.26 32.86
C LEU A 268 -17.64 -41.05 33.85
N ASN A 269 -18.90 -41.26 33.50
CA ASN A 269 -19.84 -42.03 34.31
C ASN A 269 -20.25 -43.32 33.59
N PHE A 270 -20.03 -44.46 34.24
CA PHE A 270 -20.39 -45.79 33.75
C PHE A 270 -21.75 -46.27 34.28
N GLY A 271 -22.40 -45.49 35.15
CA GLY A 271 -23.70 -45.82 35.72
C GLY A 271 -23.65 -47.03 36.66
N THR A 272 -24.80 -47.69 36.81
CA THR A 272 -24.95 -48.88 37.66
C THR A 272 -25.17 -50.12 36.79
N VAL A 273 -24.44 -51.19 37.04
CA VAL A 273 -24.56 -52.48 36.34
C VAL A 273 -24.62 -53.65 37.33
N TYR A 274 -25.01 -54.82 36.86
CA TYR A 274 -25.07 -56.03 37.68
C TYR A 274 -23.76 -56.81 37.65
N LEU A 275 -23.55 -57.60 38.69
CA LEU A 275 -22.42 -58.52 38.84
C LEU A 275 -22.36 -59.43 37.61
N ASN A 276 -21.18 -59.54 37.00
CA ASN A 276 -20.92 -60.30 35.77
C ASN A 276 -21.65 -59.81 34.51
N ALA A 277 -22.23 -58.60 34.51
CA ALA A 277 -22.73 -57.99 33.27
C ALA A 277 -21.59 -57.77 32.27
N THR A 278 -21.93 -57.71 30.97
CA THR A 278 -20.99 -57.33 29.91
C THR A 278 -20.32 -56.00 30.26
N MET A 279 -18.98 -55.96 30.15
CA MET A 279 -18.16 -54.82 30.55
C MET A 279 -18.60 -53.51 29.87
N PRO A 280 -19.09 -52.51 30.62
CA PRO A 280 -19.42 -51.20 30.05
C PRO A 280 -18.15 -50.47 29.62
N THR A 281 -18.20 -49.83 28.47
CA THR A 281 -17.04 -49.10 27.89
C THR A 281 -17.38 -47.65 27.61
N GLN A 282 -16.44 -46.75 27.86
CA GLN A 282 -16.48 -45.33 27.49
C GLN A 282 -15.22 -44.95 26.70
N ARG A 283 -15.31 -43.89 25.90
CA ARG A 283 -14.18 -43.39 25.08
C ARG A 283 -13.83 -41.94 25.41
N VAL A 284 -12.55 -41.62 25.36
CA VAL A 284 -12.00 -40.26 25.42
C VAL A 284 -11.03 -40.07 24.28
N THR A 285 -11.13 -38.95 23.58
CA THR A 285 -10.15 -38.52 22.59
C THR A 285 -9.14 -37.61 23.26
N ILE A 286 -7.86 -37.90 23.03
CA ILE A 286 -6.72 -37.08 23.42
C ILE A 286 -6.19 -36.45 22.13
N THR A 287 -6.06 -35.13 22.11
CA THR A 287 -5.51 -34.37 20.99
C THR A 287 -4.27 -33.63 21.45
N ASN A 288 -3.25 -33.59 20.58
CA ASN A 288 -2.13 -32.67 20.72
C ASN A 288 -2.43 -31.40 19.94
N ASP A 289 -2.77 -30.31 20.63
CA ASP A 289 -3.03 -29.00 20.03
C ASP A 289 -1.77 -28.09 20.03
N GLY A 290 -0.63 -28.67 20.39
CA GLY A 290 0.70 -28.06 20.31
C GLY A 290 1.39 -28.35 18.96
N ASN A 291 2.50 -27.67 18.72
CA ASN A 291 3.34 -27.84 17.52
C ASN A 291 4.57 -28.75 17.75
N THR A 292 4.65 -29.41 18.91
CA THR A 292 5.69 -30.42 19.19
C THR A 292 5.08 -31.74 19.65
N THR A 293 5.87 -32.82 19.64
CA THR A 293 5.37 -34.15 19.98
C THR A 293 4.94 -34.24 21.45
N LEU A 294 3.66 -34.54 21.67
CA LEU A 294 3.10 -34.84 22.98
C LEU A 294 3.39 -36.29 23.37
N THR A 295 4.20 -36.50 24.40
CA THR A 295 4.47 -37.81 24.99
C THR A 295 3.36 -38.20 25.96
N LEU A 296 2.93 -39.46 25.90
CA LEU A 296 1.91 -40.02 26.79
C LEU A 296 2.51 -41.22 27.54
N ARG A 297 2.54 -41.17 28.88
CA ARG A 297 3.18 -42.22 29.70
C ARG A 297 2.44 -42.50 30.99
N ASN A 298 2.75 -43.63 31.62
CA ASN A 298 2.27 -44.00 32.96
C ASN A 298 0.74 -44.02 33.12
N PHE A 299 0.01 -44.54 32.14
CA PHE A 299 -1.44 -44.72 32.28
C PHE A 299 -1.76 -45.65 33.46
N SER A 300 -2.53 -45.13 34.42
CA SER A 300 -2.94 -45.83 35.62
C SER A 300 -4.46 -45.81 35.74
N ALA A 301 -5.07 -46.98 35.58
CA ALA A 301 -6.50 -47.16 35.80
C ALA A 301 -6.77 -47.52 37.27
N PRO A 302 -7.73 -46.86 37.94
CA PRO A 302 -8.05 -47.16 39.32
C PRO A 302 -8.80 -48.49 39.48
N SER A 303 -8.89 -48.97 40.72
CA SER A 303 -9.69 -50.17 41.06
C SER A 303 -11.13 -50.03 40.56
N GLY A 304 -11.65 -51.10 39.97
CA GLY A 304 -12.96 -51.12 39.30
C GLY A 304 -12.92 -50.77 37.82
N PHE A 305 -11.81 -50.26 37.28
CA PHE A 305 -11.68 -49.88 35.88
C PHE A 305 -10.46 -50.53 35.20
N GLN A 306 -10.46 -50.58 33.88
CA GLN A 306 -9.33 -51.03 33.09
C GLN A 306 -9.24 -50.30 31.75
N LEU A 307 -8.01 -50.14 31.27
CA LEU A 307 -7.73 -49.67 29.91
C LEU A 307 -7.95 -50.82 28.93
N LEU A 308 -8.70 -50.55 27.86
CA LEU A 308 -9.00 -51.51 26.79
C LEU A 308 -8.25 -51.20 25.49
N SER A 309 -7.69 -50.00 25.37
CA SER A 309 -6.74 -49.64 24.32
C SER A 309 -5.41 -49.22 24.92
N THR A 310 -4.34 -49.43 24.16
CA THR A 310 -3.02 -48.88 24.45
C THR A 310 -2.84 -47.66 23.56
N PRO A 311 -2.96 -46.43 24.08
CA PRO A 311 -2.68 -45.23 23.28
C PRO A 311 -1.20 -45.22 22.87
N PRO A 312 -0.85 -44.55 21.76
CA PRO A 312 0.54 -44.40 21.37
C PRO A 312 1.32 -43.64 22.45
N SER A 313 2.62 -43.93 22.57
CA SER A 313 3.50 -43.24 23.52
C SER A 313 3.81 -41.79 23.12
N GLN A 314 3.49 -41.42 21.87
CA GLN A 314 3.71 -40.11 21.27
C GLN A 314 2.55 -39.75 20.35
N LEU A 315 2.16 -38.48 20.35
CA LEU A 315 1.23 -37.87 19.42
C LEU A 315 1.96 -36.72 18.72
N LEU A 316 2.00 -36.76 17.39
CA LEU A 316 2.52 -35.66 16.59
C LEU A 316 1.61 -34.42 16.74
N PRO A 317 2.13 -33.23 16.43
CA PRO A 317 1.33 -31.99 16.37
C PRO A 317 0.02 -32.17 15.62
N ASN A 318 -1.05 -31.53 16.10
CA ASN A 318 -2.38 -31.54 15.48
C ASN A 318 -3.02 -32.92 15.26
N THR A 319 -2.48 -33.99 15.85
CA THR A 319 -3.03 -35.35 15.76
C THR A 319 -3.82 -35.73 17.01
N SER A 320 -4.68 -36.74 16.86
CA SER A 320 -5.49 -37.26 17.97
C SER A 320 -5.50 -38.78 18.05
N THR A 321 -5.74 -39.29 19.26
CA THR A 321 -5.91 -40.72 19.54
C THR A 321 -7.09 -40.97 20.48
N THR A 322 -7.65 -42.17 20.45
CA THR A 322 -8.79 -42.54 21.29
C THR A 322 -8.42 -43.56 22.36
N LEU A 323 -8.67 -43.19 23.62
CA LEU A 323 -8.57 -44.02 24.80
C LEU A 323 -9.92 -44.70 25.08
N THR A 324 -9.95 -46.04 25.14
CA THR A 324 -11.14 -46.81 25.52
C THR A 324 -10.97 -47.36 26.93
N ILE A 325 -11.93 -47.07 27.80
CA ILE A 325 -11.91 -47.41 29.23
C ILE A 325 -13.10 -48.33 29.53
N GLY A 326 -12.87 -49.44 30.24
CA GLY A 326 -13.89 -50.41 30.64
C GLY A 326 -14.07 -50.47 32.16
N MET A 327 -15.32 -50.67 32.62
CA MET A 327 -15.62 -50.91 34.04
C MET A 327 -15.70 -52.41 34.34
N ARG A 328 -14.93 -52.89 35.33
CA ARG A 328 -14.95 -54.29 35.79
C ARG A 328 -16.24 -54.58 36.55
N THR A 329 -16.90 -55.68 36.20
CA THR A 329 -18.21 -56.07 36.74
C THR A 329 -18.15 -57.34 37.62
N SER A 330 -16.96 -57.87 37.90
CA SER A 330 -16.76 -59.13 38.64
C SER A 330 -16.94 -59.02 40.16
N THR A 331 -16.99 -57.81 40.69
CA THR A 331 -17.09 -57.55 42.13
C THR A 331 -18.13 -56.46 42.35
N ALA A 332 -19.09 -56.70 43.26
CA ALA A 332 -20.07 -55.69 43.62
C ALA A 332 -19.43 -54.57 44.45
N GLY A 333 -19.83 -53.32 44.22
CA GLY A 333 -19.30 -52.14 44.90
C GLY A 333 -19.52 -50.85 44.11
N SER A 334 -19.30 -49.72 44.77
CA SER A 334 -19.24 -48.40 44.12
C SER A 334 -17.79 -48.00 43.92
N TYR A 335 -17.43 -47.68 42.67
CA TYR A 335 -16.09 -47.27 42.27
C TYR A 335 -16.12 -45.80 41.88
N SER A 336 -15.22 -45.01 42.47
CA SER A 336 -15.05 -43.58 42.15
C SER A 336 -13.61 -43.17 42.40
N ASN A 337 -12.83 -42.96 41.34
CA ASN A 337 -11.44 -42.52 41.43
C ASN A 337 -10.94 -42.05 40.05
N ASN A 338 -9.74 -41.47 39.99
CA ASN A 338 -9.19 -40.92 38.76
C ASN A 338 -8.37 -41.94 37.99
N LEU A 339 -8.53 -41.96 36.67
CA LEU A 339 -7.52 -42.46 35.75
C LEU A 339 -6.50 -41.35 35.51
N THR A 340 -5.21 -41.67 35.63
CA THR A 340 -4.14 -40.69 35.47
C THR A 340 -3.13 -41.13 34.44
N PHE A 341 -2.52 -40.18 33.76
CA PHE A 341 -1.33 -40.39 32.93
C PHE A 341 -0.47 -39.12 32.95
N ASN A 342 0.79 -39.25 32.58
CA ASN A 342 1.72 -38.14 32.52
C ASN A 342 1.94 -37.72 31.06
N THR A 343 2.20 -36.43 30.89
CA THR A 343 2.58 -35.81 29.62
C THR A 343 3.91 -35.06 29.76
N ASN A 344 4.41 -34.53 28.65
CA ASN A 344 5.45 -33.49 28.60
C ASN A 344 4.86 -32.10 28.34
N ASP A 345 3.55 -31.95 28.48
CA ASP A 345 2.92 -30.63 28.54
C ASP A 345 3.34 -29.94 29.84
N GLY A 346 3.96 -28.77 29.72
CA GLY A 346 4.56 -28.04 30.85
C GLY A 346 3.53 -27.57 31.87
N ASN A 347 2.32 -27.21 31.41
CA ASN A 347 1.24 -26.79 32.30
C ASN A 347 0.44 -28.00 32.83
N GLU A 348 0.44 -29.13 32.09
CA GLU A 348 -0.41 -30.29 32.33
C GLU A 348 0.33 -31.63 32.39
N THR A 349 1.50 -31.63 33.05
CA THR A 349 2.38 -32.79 33.27
C THR A 349 1.70 -34.06 33.82
N THR A 350 0.53 -33.92 34.46
CA THR A 350 -0.31 -35.03 34.91
C THR A 350 -1.78 -34.74 34.59
N VAL A 351 -2.35 -35.56 33.71
CA VAL A 351 -3.77 -35.48 33.36
C VAL A 351 -4.56 -36.46 34.22
N ALA A 352 -5.71 -36.02 34.75
CA ALA A 352 -6.59 -36.82 35.60
C ALA A 352 -8.05 -36.82 35.12
N ILE A 353 -8.55 -37.99 34.74
CA ILE A 353 -9.94 -38.19 34.31
C ILE A 353 -10.71 -38.87 35.44
N ALA A 354 -11.72 -38.20 36.00
CA ALA A 354 -12.54 -38.76 37.07
C ALA A 354 -13.46 -39.87 36.54
N LEU A 355 -13.37 -41.08 37.09
CA LEU A 355 -14.20 -42.22 36.72
C LEU A 355 -15.16 -42.58 37.86
N ARG A 356 -16.43 -42.88 37.54
CA ARG A 356 -17.39 -43.39 38.52
C ARG A 356 -18.36 -44.43 37.96
N GLY A 357 -18.76 -45.39 38.78
CA GLY A 357 -19.79 -46.38 38.47
C GLY A 357 -20.05 -47.36 39.63
N THR A 358 -21.14 -48.13 39.56
CA THR A 358 -21.56 -49.07 40.61
C THR A 358 -21.85 -50.45 40.03
N VAL A 359 -21.38 -51.50 40.69
CA VAL A 359 -21.72 -52.90 40.41
C VAL A 359 -22.59 -53.43 41.54
N ARG A 360 -23.77 -53.97 41.23
CA ARG A 360 -24.69 -54.56 42.21
C ARG A 360 -24.76 -56.08 42.08
N SER A 361 -24.93 -56.77 43.20
CA SER A 361 -25.29 -58.19 43.17
C SER A 361 -26.66 -58.37 42.51
N GLU A 362 -26.82 -59.44 41.74
CA GLU A 362 -28.14 -59.87 41.25
C GLU A 362 -29.07 -60.09 42.46
N PRO A 363 -30.32 -59.60 42.43
CA PRO A 363 -31.30 -59.88 43.47
C PRO A 363 -31.62 -61.39 43.50
N THR A 364 -31.79 -61.95 44.69
CA THR A 364 -32.20 -63.36 44.84
C THR A 364 -33.59 -63.57 44.23
N PRO A 365 -33.79 -64.54 43.33
CA PRO A 365 -35.05 -64.70 42.61
C PRO A 365 -36.20 -65.02 43.59
N THR A 366 -37.23 -64.18 43.58
CA THR A 366 -38.46 -64.37 44.35
C THR A 366 -39.39 -65.35 43.60
N LEU A 367 -40.31 -66.01 44.32
CA LEU A 367 -41.30 -66.95 43.72
C LEU A 367 -42.41 -66.22 42.92
N TYR A 368 -42.35 -64.90 42.84
CA TYR A 368 -43.32 -63.99 42.24
C TYR A 368 -42.70 -63.27 41.03
N PRO A 369 -43.48 -62.55 40.19
CA PRO A 369 -42.89 -61.64 39.22
C PRO A 369 -42.10 -60.55 39.95
N GLU A 370 -40.90 -60.25 39.46
CA GLU A 370 -40.01 -59.23 40.04
C GLU A 370 -39.51 -58.34 38.89
N ILE A 371 -39.78 -57.04 38.95
CA ILE A 371 -39.27 -56.08 37.97
C ILE A 371 -37.90 -55.56 38.40
N ASP A 372 -36.97 -55.51 37.47
CA ASP A 372 -35.71 -54.80 37.66
C ASP A 372 -35.48 -53.87 36.48
N ILE A 373 -35.10 -52.61 36.75
CA ILE A 373 -34.62 -51.70 35.71
C ILE A 373 -33.13 -51.49 35.95
N ALA A 374 -32.32 -51.92 34.99
CA ALA A 374 -30.87 -51.90 35.11
C ALA A 374 -30.36 -50.52 35.53
N GLY A 375 -29.84 -50.45 36.75
CA GLY A 375 -29.24 -49.26 37.34
C GLY A 375 -30.21 -48.21 37.87
N VAL A 376 -31.46 -48.57 38.13
CA VAL A 376 -32.50 -47.71 38.70
C VAL A 376 -33.13 -48.40 39.90
N VAL A 377 -33.31 -47.69 41.01
CA VAL A 377 -34.00 -48.23 42.19
C VAL A 377 -35.42 -47.70 42.27
N HIS A 378 -36.36 -48.60 42.57
CA HIS A 378 -37.75 -48.22 42.83
C HIS A 378 -37.83 -47.16 43.93
N GLY A 379 -38.51 -46.04 43.65
CA GLY A 379 -38.79 -44.99 44.62
C GLY A 379 -37.57 -44.16 45.06
N GLN A 380 -36.43 -44.24 44.36
CA GLN A 380 -35.24 -43.48 44.75
C GLN A 380 -35.50 -41.96 44.77
N SER A 381 -34.96 -41.28 45.78
CA SER A 381 -35.12 -39.83 45.97
C SER A 381 -34.28 -38.99 45.01
N THR A 382 -33.17 -39.53 44.51
CA THR A 382 -32.30 -38.86 43.54
C THR A 382 -32.75 -39.22 42.12
N PRO A 383 -33.15 -38.23 41.29
CA PRO A 383 -33.50 -38.49 39.91
C PRO A 383 -32.31 -39.04 39.11
N ILE A 384 -32.61 -39.92 38.15
CA ILE A 384 -31.64 -40.33 37.14
C ILE A 384 -31.36 -39.12 36.24
N ASP A 385 -30.12 -38.62 36.32
CA ASP A 385 -29.64 -37.55 35.45
C ASP A 385 -29.28 -38.14 34.07
N LEU A 386 -29.95 -37.65 33.03
CA LEU A 386 -29.70 -37.99 31.63
C LEU A 386 -28.54 -37.17 31.05
N GLY A 387 -28.08 -36.13 31.75
CA GLY A 387 -26.98 -35.28 31.33
C GLY A 387 -27.42 -33.89 30.87
N VAL A 388 -26.48 -33.21 30.21
CA VAL A 388 -26.63 -31.84 29.72
C VAL A 388 -26.64 -31.86 28.20
N SER A 389 -27.53 -31.08 27.58
CA SER A 389 -27.55 -30.88 26.13
C SER A 389 -27.65 -29.39 25.82
N PRO A 390 -27.01 -28.89 24.75
CA PRO A 390 -27.31 -27.56 24.24
C PRO A 390 -28.76 -27.49 23.72
N LEU A 391 -29.30 -26.27 23.59
CA LEU A 391 -30.59 -26.04 22.95
C LEU A 391 -30.62 -26.67 21.55
N ASN A 392 -31.68 -27.41 21.23
CA ASN A 392 -31.86 -28.19 19.99
C ASN A 392 -30.85 -29.36 19.78
N GLY A 393 -30.04 -29.70 20.78
CA GLY A 393 -29.17 -30.88 20.75
C GLY A 393 -29.93 -32.21 20.82
N GLN A 394 -29.23 -33.33 20.65
CA GLN A 394 -29.80 -34.66 20.89
C GLN A 394 -29.40 -35.16 22.27
N LEU A 395 -30.36 -35.62 23.06
CA LEU A 395 -30.12 -36.25 24.35
C LEU A 395 -31.13 -37.37 24.58
N SER A 396 -30.62 -38.59 24.74
CA SER A 396 -31.46 -39.76 25.01
C SER A 396 -30.72 -40.81 25.83
N ARG A 397 -31.47 -41.66 26.52
CA ARG A 397 -30.93 -42.79 27.27
C ARG A 397 -31.83 -44.01 27.14
N THR A 398 -31.21 -45.16 26.88
CA THR A 398 -31.89 -46.46 26.81
C THR A 398 -31.79 -47.18 28.16
N PHE A 399 -32.92 -47.67 28.63
CA PHE A 399 -33.07 -48.46 29.84
C PHE A 399 -33.40 -49.91 29.48
N THR A 400 -32.87 -50.84 30.28
CA THR A 400 -33.19 -52.27 30.17
C THR A 400 -34.05 -52.65 31.35
N VAL A 401 -35.23 -53.20 31.08
CA VAL A 401 -36.10 -53.79 32.09
C VAL A 401 -35.97 -55.31 32.03
N ARG A 402 -35.88 -55.95 33.18
CA ARG A 402 -35.66 -57.38 33.36
C ARG A 402 -36.77 -57.94 34.24
N ASN A 403 -37.13 -59.20 34.00
CA ASN A 403 -37.88 -60.00 34.95
C ASN A 403 -36.90 -60.90 35.72
N THR A 404 -36.60 -60.55 36.96
CA THR A 404 -35.71 -61.31 37.86
C THR A 404 -36.47 -62.34 38.70
N GLY A 405 -37.81 -62.35 38.60
CA GLY A 405 -38.69 -63.24 39.33
C GLY A 405 -38.90 -64.58 38.63
N ALA A 406 -39.44 -65.55 39.37
CA ALA A 406 -39.73 -66.90 38.85
C ALA A 406 -41.07 -67.01 38.09
N ALA A 407 -41.89 -65.95 38.06
CA ALA A 407 -43.18 -65.89 37.35
C ALA A 407 -43.19 -64.79 36.28
N ALA A 408 -44.12 -64.86 35.32
CA ALA A 408 -44.18 -63.90 34.21
C ALA A 408 -44.54 -62.47 34.69
N LEU A 409 -43.70 -61.49 34.35
CA LEU A 409 -43.93 -60.07 34.59
C LEU A 409 -44.79 -59.52 33.46
N THR A 410 -46.02 -59.11 33.76
CA THR A 410 -46.86 -58.34 32.84
C THR A 410 -46.53 -56.87 33.01
N ILE A 411 -46.16 -56.20 31.93
CA ILE A 411 -45.69 -54.81 31.92
C ILE A 411 -46.37 -54.06 30.78
N SER A 412 -46.75 -52.81 31.02
CA SER A 412 -47.46 -52.00 30.02
C SER A 412 -46.74 -50.69 29.77
N ARG A 413 -46.89 -50.17 28.54
CA ARG A 413 -46.39 -48.85 28.19
C ARG A 413 -47.02 -47.81 29.14
N PRO A 414 -46.22 -46.94 29.76
CA PRO A 414 -46.72 -45.81 30.56
C PRO A 414 -47.75 -44.98 29.79
N THR A 415 -48.83 -44.59 30.46
CA THR A 415 -49.90 -43.76 29.88
C THR A 415 -49.51 -42.28 29.79
N SER A 416 -48.49 -41.86 30.52
CA SER A 416 -47.94 -40.51 30.49
C SER A 416 -46.41 -40.54 30.64
N VAL A 417 -45.76 -39.49 30.12
CA VAL A 417 -44.33 -39.25 30.23
C VAL A 417 -44.16 -37.85 30.84
N PRO A 418 -43.19 -37.61 31.74
CA PRO A 418 -42.96 -36.29 32.30
C PRO A 418 -42.73 -35.21 31.24
N ASN A 419 -43.17 -33.99 31.53
CA ASN A 419 -42.99 -32.87 30.62
C ASN A 419 -41.49 -32.63 30.32
N GLY A 420 -41.16 -32.44 29.05
CA GLY A 420 -39.78 -32.31 28.58
C GLY A 420 -39.11 -33.64 28.20
N PHE A 421 -39.84 -34.77 28.25
CA PHE A 421 -39.32 -36.07 27.84
C PHE A 421 -40.29 -36.77 26.88
N GLU A 422 -39.74 -37.59 26.01
CA GLU A 422 -40.45 -38.44 25.04
C GLU A 422 -40.05 -39.91 25.25
N LEU A 423 -40.97 -40.83 24.97
CA LEU A 423 -40.79 -42.26 25.22
C LEU A 423 -40.91 -43.07 23.94
N ASP A 424 -39.82 -43.78 23.63
CA ASP A 424 -39.76 -44.85 22.64
C ASP A 424 -39.83 -46.19 23.39
N TRP A 425 -40.94 -46.93 23.23
CA TRP A 425 -41.25 -48.12 24.03
C TRP A 425 -41.06 -49.39 23.21
N ASN A 426 -40.09 -50.21 23.60
CA ASN A 426 -39.79 -51.49 22.95
C ASN A 426 -39.74 -52.65 23.95
N VAL A 427 -40.61 -52.61 24.98
CA VAL A 427 -40.74 -53.69 25.97
C VAL A 427 -41.98 -54.54 25.63
N PRO A 428 -41.84 -55.88 25.52
CA PRO A 428 -42.96 -56.80 25.38
C PRO A 428 -44.00 -56.67 26.51
N SER A 429 -45.27 -56.94 26.24
CA SER A 429 -46.35 -56.85 27.25
C SER A 429 -46.25 -57.90 28.36
N SER A 430 -45.45 -58.94 28.14
CA SER A 430 -45.09 -59.96 29.13
C SER A 430 -43.65 -60.39 28.94
N LEU A 431 -42.88 -60.40 30.04
CA LEU A 431 -41.52 -60.90 30.10
C LEU A 431 -41.51 -62.22 30.87
N SER A 432 -41.02 -63.28 30.24
CA SER A 432 -40.77 -64.57 30.91
C SER A 432 -39.66 -64.42 31.95
N PRO A 433 -39.58 -65.32 32.96
CA PRO A 433 -38.48 -65.33 33.92
C PRO A 433 -37.11 -65.24 33.23
N ASN A 434 -36.22 -64.39 33.74
CA ASN A 434 -34.87 -64.12 33.22
C ASN A 434 -34.80 -63.54 31.80
N THR A 435 -35.90 -62.95 31.30
CA THR A 435 -35.90 -62.22 30.02
C THR A 435 -35.94 -60.71 30.23
N ASN A 436 -35.64 -59.95 29.19
CA ASN A 436 -35.56 -58.49 29.25
C ASN A 436 -36.22 -57.81 28.03
N GLY A 437 -36.48 -56.52 28.18
CA GLY A 437 -36.86 -55.61 27.11
C GLY A 437 -36.20 -54.25 27.30
N THR A 438 -36.33 -53.35 26.32
CA THR A 438 -35.71 -52.02 26.39
C THR A 438 -36.70 -50.91 26.07
N PHE A 439 -36.46 -49.73 26.63
CA PHE A 439 -37.14 -48.51 26.25
C PHE A 439 -36.16 -47.34 26.26
N THR A 440 -36.40 -46.33 25.44
CA THR A 440 -35.54 -45.15 25.34
C THR A 440 -36.31 -43.90 25.73
N ILE A 441 -35.73 -43.12 26.63
CA ILE A 441 -36.20 -41.78 26.98
C ILE A 441 -35.40 -40.77 26.16
N ARG A 442 -36.08 -39.91 25.40
CA ARG A 442 -35.49 -38.76 24.70
C ARG A 442 -35.87 -37.48 25.43
N VAL A 443 -34.97 -36.50 25.47
CA VAL A 443 -35.23 -35.19 26.08
C VAL A 443 -35.66 -34.21 25.00
N ASN A 444 -36.73 -33.46 25.26
CA ASN A 444 -37.12 -32.33 24.41
C ASN A 444 -36.18 -31.15 24.68
N THR A 445 -35.25 -30.93 23.75
CA THR A 445 -34.20 -29.90 23.81
C THR A 445 -34.60 -28.58 23.16
N ASN A 446 -35.84 -28.42 22.70
CA ASN A 446 -36.32 -27.21 22.01
C ASN A 446 -36.53 -26.02 22.96
N SER A 447 -36.39 -26.23 24.27
CA SER A 447 -36.46 -25.19 25.28
C SER A 447 -35.42 -25.41 26.36
N ALA A 448 -34.64 -24.37 26.63
CA ALA A 448 -33.64 -24.37 27.70
C ALA A 448 -34.28 -24.56 29.09
N GLY A 449 -33.44 -24.93 30.05
CA GLY A 449 -33.81 -25.13 31.45
C GLY A 449 -33.67 -26.59 31.90
N ILE A 450 -33.87 -26.78 33.20
CA ILE A 450 -33.84 -28.09 33.84
C ILE A 450 -35.18 -28.79 33.61
N LYS A 451 -35.14 -30.00 33.02
CA LYS A 451 -36.30 -30.88 32.85
C LYS A 451 -36.29 -31.91 33.96
N THR A 452 -37.38 -32.04 34.71
CA THR A 452 -37.52 -33.04 35.77
C THR A 452 -38.92 -33.64 35.81
N GLY A 453 -39.03 -34.87 36.30
CA GLY A 453 -40.31 -35.44 36.68
C GLY A 453 -40.24 -36.94 36.95
N ASN A 454 -41.32 -37.49 37.50
CA ASN A 454 -41.39 -38.89 37.90
C ASN A 454 -41.91 -39.76 36.77
N PHE A 455 -41.14 -40.78 36.41
CA PHE A 455 -41.52 -41.80 35.45
C PHE A 455 -42.11 -43.01 36.19
N SER A 456 -43.23 -43.54 35.71
CA SER A 456 -43.98 -44.63 36.35
C SER A 456 -44.33 -45.70 35.33
N ILE A 457 -43.99 -46.96 35.61
CA ILE A 457 -44.20 -48.10 34.72
C ILE A 457 -45.16 -49.10 35.36
N PRO A 458 -46.40 -49.23 34.86
CA PRO A 458 -47.35 -50.19 35.40
C PRO A 458 -46.94 -51.63 35.10
N ASN A 459 -46.93 -52.45 36.14
CA ASN A 459 -46.55 -53.86 36.09
C ASN A 459 -47.27 -54.67 37.20
N ASN A 460 -47.14 -56.01 37.20
CA ASN A 460 -47.76 -56.91 38.19
C ASN A 460 -46.81 -57.40 39.31
N ASP A 461 -45.65 -56.77 39.46
CA ASP A 461 -44.86 -56.87 40.69
C ASP A 461 -45.68 -56.30 41.86
N ARG A 462 -45.71 -57.01 42.99
CA ARG A 462 -46.62 -56.68 44.10
C ARG A 462 -46.11 -55.53 44.95
N ASP A 463 -44.81 -55.38 45.08
CA ASP A 463 -44.16 -54.37 45.90
C ASP A 463 -43.55 -53.25 45.07
N GLU A 464 -43.34 -53.47 43.77
CA GLU A 464 -42.84 -52.45 42.85
C GLU A 464 -43.81 -52.12 41.69
N GLY A 465 -45.09 -52.48 41.80
CA GLY A 465 -46.15 -52.14 40.84
C GLY A 465 -46.98 -50.92 41.27
N PRO A 466 -46.93 -49.77 40.55
CA PRO A 466 -46.08 -49.44 39.40
C PRO A 466 -44.66 -49.05 39.80
N PHE A 467 -43.68 -49.30 38.92
CA PHE A 467 -42.28 -49.02 39.20
C PHE A 467 -41.99 -47.54 38.96
N VAL A 468 -41.52 -46.83 39.97
CA VAL A 468 -41.37 -45.36 39.93
C VAL A 468 -39.93 -44.91 40.13
N PHE A 469 -39.49 -43.92 39.34
CA PHE A 469 -38.21 -43.24 39.54
C PHE A 469 -38.23 -41.82 38.96
N GLY A 470 -37.40 -40.92 39.49
CA GLY A 470 -37.25 -39.56 38.97
C GLY A 470 -36.33 -39.49 37.75
N LEU A 471 -36.62 -38.58 36.82
CA LEU A 471 -35.75 -38.18 35.72
C LEU A 471 -35.30 -36.73 35.90
N LYS A 472 -34.07 -36.44 35.47
CA LYS A 472 -33.52 -35.09 35.36
C LYS A 472 -32.72 -34.96 34.07
N ALA A 473 -32.81 -33.82 33.40
CA ALA A 473 -31.92 -33.43 32.32
C ALA A 473 -31.73 -31.91 32.36
N THR A 474 -30.62 -31.40 31.85
CA THR A 474 -30.41 -29.94 31.74
C THR A 474 -30.25 -29.57 30.27
N VAL A 475 -31.09 -28.68 29.78
CA VAL A 475 -30.93 -28.07 28.45
C VAL A 475 -30.32 -26.70 28.66
N GLN A 476 -29.06 -26.52 28.28
CA GLN A 476 -28.40 -25.22 28.43
C GLN A 476 -28.89 -24.26 27.37
N ALA A 477 -29.24 -23.05 27.79
CA ALA A 477 -29.42 -21.94 26.87
C ALA A 477 -28.05 -21.65 26.22
N THR A 478 -28.05 -21.34 24.93
CA THR A 478 -26.85 -20.82 24.27
C THR A 478 -26.45 -19.53 24.97
N ALA A 479 -25.21 -19.48 25.48
CA ALA A 479 -24.67 -18.24 26.02
C ALA A 479 -24.61 -17.20 24.91
N THR A 480 -25.28 -16.08 25.10
CA THR A 480 -25.27 -14.98 24.15
C THR A 480 -24.18 -13.99 24.56
N ARG A 481 -23.18 -13.75 23.72
CA ARG A 481 -22.14 -12.72 23.87
C ARG A 481 -22.34 -11.66 22.79
N PRO A 482 -22.45 -10.37 23.15
CA PRO A 482 -22.27 -9.30 22.17
C PRO A 482 -20.81 -9.29 21.69
N GLU A 483 -20.60 -8.97 20.41
CA GLU A 483 -19.26 -8.79 19.82
C GLU A 483 -19.29 -7.51 18.96
N ILE A 484 -18.37 -6.55 19.15
CA ILE A 484 -18.37 -5.25 18.45
C ILE A 484 -17.27 -5.12 17.40
N GLU A 485 -17.64 -5.17 16.13
CA GLU A 485 -16.71 -4.82 15.05
C GLU A 485 -16.93 -3.35 14.63
N LEU A 486 -15.86 -2.54 14.65
CA LEU A 486 -15.84 -1.21 14.04
C LEU A 486 -15.18 -1.26 12.66
N VAL A 487 -15.94 -0.92 11.62
CA VAL A 487 -15.45 -0.82 10.24
C VAL A 487 -15.20 0.64 9.89
N GLY A 488 -14.01 0.92 9.36
CA GLY A 488 -13.55 2.25 8.96
C GLY A 488 -12.53 2.88 9.92
N ALA A 489 -12.27 2.26 11.07
CA ALA A 489 -11.13 2.54 11.95
C ALA A 489 -10.87 1.36 12.89
N SER A 490 -9.61 1.15 13.27
CA SER A 490 -9.20 0.19 14.32
C SER A 490 -8.88 0.89 15.64
N HIS A 491 -8.83 0.14 16.74
CA HIS A 491 -8.41 0.69 18.03
C HIS A 491 -6.98 1.25 17.93
N GLY A 492 -6.73 2.44 18.48
CA GLY A 492 -5.43 3.13 18.42
C GLY A 492 -5.13 3.85 17.10
N GLN A 493 -5.78 3.47 15.99
CA GLN A 493 -5.57 4.09 14.68
C GLN A 493 -5.98 5.57 14.66
N THR A 494 -5.22 6.42 13.97
CA THR A 494 -5.65 7.78 13.62
C THR A 494 -6.15 7.87 12.18
N VAL A 495 -7.39 8.30 11.98
CA VAL A 495 -8.00 8.44 10.66
C VAL A 495 -7.75 9.86 10.12
N PRO A 496 -7.03 10.00 8.99
CA PRO A 496 -6.73 11.31 8.42
C PRO A 496 -7.91 11.87 7.60
N PHE A 497 -8.26 13.12 7.85
CA PHE A 497 -9.22 13.91 7.07
C PHE A 497 -8.53 14.85 6.07
N GLY A 498 -7.19 14.87 6.07
CA GLY A 498 -6.37 15.66 5.16
C GLY A 498 -6.40 17.16 5.46
N SER A 499 -5.96 17.95 4.48
CA SER A 499 -5.96 19.42 4.53
C SER A 499 -7.03 19.97 3.60
N VAL A 500 -7.87 20.88 4.11
CA VAL A 500 -8.94 21.53 3.33
C VAL A 500 -8.99 23.03 3.54
N LEU A 501 -9.47 23.76 2.54
CA LEU A 501 -9.63 25.21 2.63
C LEU A 501 -10.76 25.57 3.59
N LYS A 502 -10.56 26.64 4.36
CA LYS A 502 -11.59 27.26 5.19
C LYS A 502 -12.84 27.59 4.36
N GLY A 503 -14.02 27.19 4.84
CA GLY A 503 -15.32 27.40 4.21
C GLY A 503 -15.68 26.41 3.09
N SER A 504 -14.81 25.43 2.80
CA SER A 504 -15.13 24.33 1.87
C SER A 504 -16.18 23.38 2.44
N THR A 505 -16.74 22.51 1.59
CA THR A 505 -17.63 21.42 2.04
C THR A 505 -16.92 20.50 3.03
N PRO A 506 -17.49 20.21 4.22
CA PRO A 506 -16.88 19.36 5.22
C PRO A 506 -16.49 17.98 4.68
N VAL A 507 -15.23 17.57 4.90
CA VAL A 507 -14.79 16.20 4.61
C VAL A 507 -15.49 15.29 5.61
N THR A 508 -16.25 14.33 5.10
CA THR A 508 -17.07 13.43 5.91
C THR A 508 -16.65 12.00 5.64
N ARG A 509 -16.34 11.24 6.70
CA ARG A 509 -16.09 9.81 6.64
C ARG A 509 -17.20 9.04 7.36
N SER A 510 -17.52 7.86 6.86
CA SER A 510 -18.52 6.97 7.47
C SER A 510 -17.84 5.80 8.15
N PHE A 511 -18.34 5.45 9.33
CA PHE A 511 -17.89 4.35 10.17
C PHE A 511 -19.09 3.44 10.43
N THR A 512 -18.88 2.14 10.52
CA THR A 512 -19.96 1.17 10.75
C THR A 512 -19.66 0.33 11.97
N ILE A 513 -20.62 0.26 12.90
CA ILE A 513 -20.59 -0.64 14.03
C ILE A 513 -21.41 -1.87 13.65
N ARG A 514 -20.82 -3.06 13.74
CA ARG A 514 -21.49 -4.34 13.52
C ARG A 514 -21.52 -5.13 14.82
N ASN A 515 -22.64 -5.80 15.06
CA ASN A 515 -22.72 -6.82 16.10
C ASN A 515 -22.47 -8.19 15.46
N THR A 516 -21.24 -8.69 15.53
CA THR A 516 -20.85 -10.01 14.99
C THR A 516 -21.14 -11.14 15.99
N GLY A 517 -21.54 -10.79 17.21
CA GLY A 517 -21.83 -11.72 18.29
C GLY A 517 -23.23 -12.32 18.19
N ASN A 518 -23.54 -13.21 19.13
CA ASN A 518 -24.84 -13.89 19.23
C ASN A 518 -25.74 -13.31 20.34
N GLY A 519 -25.32 -12.21 20.99
CA GLY A 519 -26.10 -11.44 21.97
C GLY A 519 -26.29 -9.97 21.61
N PRO A 520 -27.26 -9.25 22.20
CA PRO A 520 -27.53 -7.85 21.90
C PRO A 520 -26.37 -6.95 22.38
N LEU A 521 -25.77 -6.23 21.43
CA LEU A 521 -24.67 -5.28 21.65
C LEU A 521 -25.25 -3.92 22.03
N THR A 522 -24.89 -3.39 23.20
CA THR A 522 -25.24 -2.03 23.61
C THR A 522 -24.07 -1.10 23.41
N VAL A 523 -24.29 0.04 22.75
CA VAL A 523 -23.25 1.06 22.49
C VAL A 523 -23.70 2.43 22.98
N ALA A 524 -22.74 3.20 23.47
CA ALA A 524 -22.96 4.57 23.91
C ALA A 524 -22.51 5.59 22.86
N ARG A 525 -23.23 6.72 22.79
CA ARG A 525 -22.82 7.85 21.95
C ARG A 525 -21.44 8.38 22.41
N PRO A 526 -20.47 8.56 21.50
CA PRO A 526 -19.17 9.13 21.83
C PRO A 526 -19.27 10.62 22.18
N SER A 527 -18.31 11.10 22.96
CA SER A 527 -18.13 12.53 23.26
C SER A 527 -17.77 13.34 22.02
N ASN A 528 -18.10 14.64 22.03
CA ASN A 528 -17.70 15.55 20.96
C ASN A 528 -16.17 15.67 20.89
N VAL A 529 -15.63 15.75 19.67
CA VAL A 529 -14.21 15.98 19.41
C VAL A 529 -14.05 17.38 18.84
N ASN A 530 -13.11 18.16 19.37
CA ASN A 530 -12.88 19.53 18.91
C ASN A 530 -12.50 19.54 17.42
N GLY A 531 -13.12 20.42 16.63
CA GLY A 531 -12.91 20.49 15.18
C GLY A 531 -13.70 19.46 14.36
N PHE A 532 -14.40 18.51 15.00
CA PHE A 532 -15.18 17.47 14.30
C PHE A 532 -16.65 17.44 14.75
N THR A 533 -17.53 17.08 13.83
CA THR A 533 -18.95 16.84 14.12
C THR A 533 -19.27 15.37 13.92
N ILE A 534 -19.86 14.72 14.93
CA ILE A 534 -20.28 13.32 14.87
C ILE A 534 -21.77 13.25 14.58
N GLY A 535 -22.12 12.77 13.38
CA GLY A 535 -23.48 12.43 12.97
C GLY A 535 -23.85 11.07 13.55
N TRP A 536 -24.29 11.03 14.81
CA TRP A 536 -24.64 9.80 15.52
C TRP A 536 -26.10 9.40 15.29
N ASN A 537 -26.32 8.31 14.57
CA ASN A 537 -27.61 7.70 14.26
C ASN A 537 -27.65 6.20 14.62
N VAL A 538 -26.73 5.74 15.47
CA VAL A 538 -26.65 4.36 15.94
C VAL A 538 -27.56 4.18 17.15
N PRO A 539 -28.44 3.14 17.17
CA PRO A 539 -29.30 2.86 18.32
C PRO A 539 -28.49 2.36 19.53
N ASN A 540 -29.01 2.55 20.74
CA ASN A 540 -28.37 2.09 21.97
C ASN A 540 -28.22 0.56 22.07
N THR A 541 -28.92 -0.20 21.22
CA THR A 541 -28.84 -1.66 21.16
C THR A 541 -28.90 -2.12 19.71
N ILE A 542 -27.91 -2.92 19.30
CA ILE A 542 -27.75 -3.51 17.98
C ILE A 542 -27.95 -5.02 18.13
N GLN A 543 -28.93 -5.58 17.40
CA GLN A 543 -29.20 -7.03 17.46
C GLN A 543 -28.09 -7.84 16.77
N PRO A 544 -27.91 -9.12 17.13
CA PRO A 544 -26.96 -10.02 16.46
C PRO A 544 -27.06 -9.96 14.93
N GLY A 545 -25.92 -9.82 14.25
CA GLY A 545 -25.82 -9.71 12.79
C GLY A 545 -26.27 -8.38 12.19
N ALA A 546 -26.77 -7.43 12.99
CA ALA A 546 -27.14 -6.10 12.50
C ALA A 546 -25.95 -5.14 12.51
N SER A 547 -26.03 -4.10 11.68
CA SER A 547 -24.99 -3.09 11.54
C SER A 547 -25.60 -1.69 11.41
N HIS A 548 -24.94 -0.69 11.99
CA HIS A 548 -25.35 0.71 11.86
C HIS A 548 -24.14 1.61 11.60
N SER A 549 -24.29 2.51 10.63
CA SER A 549 -23.26 3.48 10.30
C SER A 549 -23.51 4.83 10.96
N PHE A 550 -22.43 5.51 11.35
CA PHE A 550 -22.40 6.91 11.75
C PHE A 550 -21.39 7.68 10.89
N THR A 551 -21.41 8.99 10.95
CA THR A 551 -20.46 9.83 10.20
C THR A 551 -19.66 10.75 11.12
N VAL A 552 -18.44 11.06 10.71
CA VAL A 552 -17.61 12.09 11.33
C VAL A 552 -17.20 13.08 10.25
N SER A 553 -17.36 14.38 10.52
CA SER A 553 -17.07 15.45 9.57
C SER A 553 -16.10 16.47 10.15
N LEU A 554 -15.06 16.83 9.41
CA LEU A 554 -14.14 17.93 9.76
C LEU A 554 -14.85 19.28 9.58
N ASN A 555 -14.90 20.12 10.62
CA ASN A 555 -15.50 21.44 10.57
C ASN A 555 -14.55 22.44 9.87
N THR A 556 -14.98 22.99 8.74
CA THR A 556 -14.18 23.87 7.88
C THR A 556 -14.38 25.36 8.17
N ALA A 557 -15.18 25.74 9.18
CA ALA A 557 -15.52 27.14 9.43
C ALA A 557 -14.32 27.99 9.93
N THR A 558 -13.40 27.35 10.66
CA THR A 558 -12.25 27.99 11.29
C THR A 558 -10.98 27.31 10.83
N ALA A 559 -9.96 28.09 10.46
CA ALA A 559 -8.67 27.55 10.11
C ALA A 559 -7.92 27.09 11.37
N GLY A 560 -7.21 25.97 11.27
CA GLY A 560 -6.47 25.35 12.37
C GLY A 560 -6.19 23.88 12.10
N SER A 561 -5.30 23.29 12.88
CA SER A 561 -5.10 21.84 12.93
C SER A 561 -5.94 21.26 14.07
N TYR A 562 -6.75 20.26 13.74
CA TYR A 562 -7.66 19.62 14.67
C TYR A 562 -7.29 18.15 14.81
N SER A 563 -7.19 17.68 16.04
CA SER A 563 -7.05 16.26 16.36
C SER A 563 -7.80 15.91 17.64
N GLY A 564 -8.16 14.64 17.78
CA GLY A 564 -8.69 14.10 19.02
C GLY A 564 -9.25 12.69 18.84
N ASN A 565 -9.63 12.07 19.96
CA ASN A 565 -10.02 10.68 19.99
C ASN A 565 -11.54 10.53 20.10
N ILE A 566 -12.10 9.63 19.30
CA ILE A 566 -13.48 9.14 19.40
C ILE A 566 -13.44 7.85 20.23
N VAL A 567 -14.23 7.81 21.30
CA VAL A 567 -14.33 6.66 22.21
C VAL A 567 -15.75 6.12 22.19
N ILE A 568 -15.90 4.87 21.77
CA ILE A 568 -17.17 4.13 21.76
C ILE A 568 -17.09 3.09 22.87
N ASN A 569 -17.97 3.22 23.87
CA ASN A 569 -18.08 2.22 24.93
C ASN A 569 -19.19 1.23 24.58
N SER A 570 -18.95 -0.05 24.87
CA SER A 570 -19.87 -1.15 24.58
C SER A 570 -20.04 -2.09 25.79
N ASN A 571 -20.99 -3.03 25.71
CA ASN A 571 -21.10 -4.15 26.67
C ASN A 571 -20.41 -5.43 26.17
N ASP A 572 -19.60 -5.30 25.12
CA ASP A 572 -18.63 -6.33 24.77
C ASP A 572 -17.62 -6.48 25.92
N ALA A 573 -17.35 -7.71 26.33
CA ALA A 573 -16.52 -7.97 27.50
C ALA A 573 -15.02 -7.81 27.21
N ASP A 574 -14.61 -8.15 25.98
CA ASP A 574 -13.26 -8.03 25.46
C ASP A 574 -13.03 -6.63 24.87
N GLU A 575 -14.06 -6.06 24.24
CA GLU A 575 -13.98 -4.79 23.50
C GLU A 575 -14.92 -3.73 24.07
N GLY A 576 -15.00 -3.65 25.40
CA GLY A 576 -15.87 -2.71 26.12
C GLY A 576 -15.58 -1.23 25.84
N ARG A 577 -14.44 -0.94 25.19
CA ARG A 577 -14.01 0.41 24.81
C ARG A 577 -13.18 0.39 23.52
N ILE A 578 -13.75 0.85 22.42
CA ILE A 578 -13.02 1.13 21.17
C ILE A 578 -12.65 2.61 21.13
N GLN A 579 -11.37 2.92 20.87
CA GLN A 579 -10.87 4.28 20.74
C GLN A 579 -10.07 4.43 19.45
N PHE A 580 -10.39 5.43 18.61
CA PHE A 580 -9.60 5.79 17.44
C PHE A 580 -9.43 7.32 17.35
N GLY A 581 -8.31 7.76 16.80
CA GLY A 581 -8.00 9.17 16.55
C GLY A 581 -8.63 9.68 15.25
N VAL A 582 -8.90 10.98 15.20
CA VAL A 582 -9.21 11.70 13.96
C VAL A 582 -8.31 12.94 13.87
N ALA A 583 -7.78 13.22 12.70
CA ALA A 583 -6.90 14.36 12.48
C ALA A 583 -7.16 15.05 11.14
N GLY A 584 -7.16 16.37 11.10
CA GLY A 584 -7.35 17.15 9.87
C GLY A 584 -6.95 18.60 10.04
N THR A 585 -6.57 19.25 8.94
CA THR A 585 -6.14 20.64 8.92
C THR A 585 -7.07 21.47 8.06
N VAL A 586 -7.45 22.63 8.56
CA VAL A 586 -8.19 23.64 7.81
C VAL A 586 -7.26 24.82 7.58
N VAL A 587 -6.89 25.06 6.32
CA VAL A 587 -5.97 26.15 5.95
C VAL A 587 -6.75 27.37 5.45
N ASN A 588 -6.22 28.58 5.69
CA ASN A 588 -6.79 29.77 5.08
C ASN A 588 -6.48 29.77 3.57
N PRO A 589 -7.43 30.15 2.70
CA PRO A 589 -7.13 30.34 1.29
C PRO A 589 -6.18 31.54 1.12
N THR A 590 -5.13 31.38 0.31
CA THR A 590 -4.12 32.40 0.00
C THR A 590 -4.10 32.70 -1.51
N PRO A 591 -4.00 33.97 -1.94
CA PRO A 591 -3.73 34.31 -3.34
C PRO A 591 -2.23 34.14 -3.64
N GLU A 592 -1.89 33.80 -4.89
CA GLU A 592 -0.49 33.63 -5.36
C GLU A 592 -0.37 34.21 -6.78
N ILE A 593 0.46 35.24 -6.99
CA ILE A 593 0.67 35.84 -8.32
C ILE A 593 1.79 35.16 -9.11
N ASP A 594 1.62 35.03 -10.43
CA ASP A 594 2.70 34.66 -11.35
C ASP A 594 2.56 35.44 -12.67
N ILE A 595 3.70 35.80 -13.28
CA ILE A 595 3.76 36.40 -14.62
C ILE A 595 4.55 35.46 -15.54
N VAL A 596 3.89 34.92 -16.56
CA VAL A 596 4.47 33.88 -17.42
C VAL A 596 5.77 34.36 -18.09
N GLY A 597 6.87 33.68 -17.77
CA GLY A 597 8.19 33.94 -18.36
C GLY A 597 8.90 35.17 -17.81
N VAL A 598 8.47 35.67 -16.65
CA VAL A 598 9.11 36.76 -15.91
C VAL A 598 9.28 36.31 -14.46
N THR A 599 10.45 36.56 -13.88
CA THR A 599 10.73 36.31 -12.45
C THR A 599 10.74 37.65 -11.72
N ASP A 600 10.08 37.73 -10.57
CA ASP A 600 9.98 38.96 -9.78
C ASP A 600 11.35 39.53 -9.44
N GLY A 601 11.52 40.84 -9.66
CA GLY A 601 12.73 41.59 -9.30
C GLY A 601 13.99 41.19 -10.07
N VAL A 602 13.90 40.30 -11.06
CA VAL A 602 15.08 39.68 -11.71
C VAL A 602 15.10 39.93 -13.23
N GLY A 603 16.30 40.22 -13.74
CA GLY A 603 16.57 40.35 -15.17
C GLY A 603 16.09 41.66 -15.78
N THR A 604 16.12 41.75 -17.11
CA THR A 604 15.55 42.87 -17.86
C THR A 604 14.72 42.31 -18.99
N THR A 605 13.45 42.71 -19.03
CA THR A 605 12.49 42.30 -20.04
C THR A 605 12.46 43.32 -21.17
N ASP A 606 12.97 42.91 -22.34
CA ASP A 606 12.90 43.73 -23.55
C ASP A 606 11.47 43.70 -24.13
N ILE A 607 10.89 44.88 -24.36
CA ILE A 607 9.56 45.07 -24.94
C ILE A 607 9.64 45.33 -26.46
N GLY A 608 10.83 45.47 -27.01
CA GLY A 608 11.11 45.65 -28.44
C GLY A 608 11.75 47.00 -28.78
N SER A 609 11.93 47.21 -30.09
CA SER A 609 12.52 48.44 -30.64
C SER A 609 11.73 48.96 -31.84
N GLY A 610 11.78 50.28 -32.06
CA GLY A 610 11.06 50.94 -33.15
C GLY A 610 11.55 52.37 -33.39
N TYR A 611 11.09 52.99 -34.48
CA TYR A 611 11.36 54.41 -34.75
C TYR A 611 10.37 55.31 -34.02
N VAL A 612 10.68 56.61 -33.95
CA VAL A 612 9.75 57.62 -33.43
C VAL A 612 8.38 57.51 -34.14
N GLY A 613 7.32 57.36 -33.35
CA GLY A 613 5.94 57.16 -33.81
C GLY A 613 5.52 55.71 -34.10
N ALA A 614 6.40 54.72 -34.00
CA ALA A 614 6.06 53.31 -34.18
C ALA A 614 5.37 52.71 -32.94
N THR A 615 4.54 51.69 -33.12
CA THR A 615 3.98 50.91 -32.00
C THR A 615 5.02 49.91 -31.50
N VAL A 616 5.47 50.08 -30.25
CA VAL A 616 6.33 49.12 -29.54
C VAL A 616 5.56 48.63 -28.32
N ALA A 617 5.13 47.36 -28.32
CA ALA A 617 4.34 46.77 -27.26
C ALA A 617 4.56 45.25 -27.13
N ARG A 618 4.36 44.72 -25.92
CA ARG A 618 4.39 43.28 -25.61
C ARG A 618 3.25 42.92 -24.67
N THR A 619 2.65 41.76 -24.92
CA THR A 619 1.59 41.19 -24.08
C THR A 619 2.18 40.18 -23.10
N PHE A 620 1.72 40.26 -21.85
CA PHE A 620 2.07 39.39 -20.74
C PHE A 620 0.84 38.63 -20.28
N THR A 621 1.06 37.46 -19.67
CA THR A 621 0.01 36.67 -19.03
C THR A 621 0.25 36.69 -17.52
N ILE A 622 -0.74 37.15 -16.76
CA ILE A 622 -0.77 37.09 -15.30
C ILE A 622 -1.64 35.90 -14.88
N ARG A 623 -1.18 35.12 -13.90
CA ARG A 623 -1.85 33.95 -13.34
C ARG A 623 -2.07 34.15 -11.84
N ASN A 624 -3.17 33.62 -11.33
CA ASN A 624 -3.36 33.39 -9.91
C ASN A 624 -3.19 31.89 -9.65
N LEU A 625 -2.06 31.48 -9.11
CA LEU A 625 -1.79 30.08 -8.76
C LEU A 625 -2.33 29.70 -7.38
N GLY A 626 -2.91 30.67 -6.67
CA GLY A 626 -3.37 30.53 -5.30
C GLY A 626 -4.80 30.01 -5.20
N THR A 627 -5.23 29.85 -3.96
CA THR A 627 -6.55 29.34 -3.57
C THR A 627 -7.54 30.43 -3.16
N ALA A 628 -7.10 31.69 -3.04
CA ALA A 628 -7.95 32.86 -2.86
C ALA A 628 -7.94 33.78 -4.10
N PRO A 629 -8.95 34.65 -4.28
CA PRO A 629 -8.92 35.64 -5.35
C PRO A 629 -7.74 36.62 -5.22
N LEU A 630 -6.91 36.69 -6.26
CA LEU A 630 -5.82 37.65 -6.39
C LEU A 630 -6.40 38.99 -6.87
N THR A 631 -6.20 40.05 -6.11
CA THR A 631 -6.68 41.41 -6.41
C THR A 631 -5.48 42.29 -6.75
N VAL A 632 -5.50 42.90 -7.93
CA VAL A 632 -4.49 43.88 -8.32
C VAL A 632 -4.89 45.23 -7.72
N GLN A 633 -4.13 45.68 -6.73
CA GLN A 633 -4.41 46.88 -5.97
C GLN A 633 -3.97 48.15 -6.73
N SER A 634 -2.79 48.11 -7.34
CA SER A 634 -2.29 49.21 -8.17
C SER A 634 -1.19 48.74 -9.12
N VAL A 635 -0.99 49.50 -10.20
CA VAL A 635 0.09 49.31 -11.16
C VAL A 635 0.84 50.61 -11.29
N SER A 636 2.15 50.59 -11.02
CA SER A 636 3.04 51.72 -11.18
C SER A 636 3.94 51.51 -12.38
N THR A 637 3.80 52.35 -13.40
CA THR A 637 4.59 52.27 -14.64
C THR A 637 5.81 53.19 -14.60
N PRO A 638 6.96 52.79 -15.13
CA PRO A 638 8.10 53.68 -15.30
C PRO A 638 7.82 54.72 -16.39
N SER A 639 8.56 55.84 -16.35
CA SER A 639 8.38 56.93 -17.32
C SER A 639 8.53 56.41 -18.77
N GLY A 640 7.61 56.81 -19.64
CA GLY A 640 7.60 56.41 -21.04
C GLY A 640 6.96 55.04 -21.33
N PHE A 641 6.32 54.39 -20.36
CA PHE A 641 5.54 53.18 -20.58
C PHE A 641 4.08 53.36 -20.18
N ASN A 642 3.19 52.59 -20.80
CA ASN A 642 1.77 52.52 -20.47
C ASN A 642 1.31 51.06 -20.43
N VAL A 643 0.36 50.75 -19.55
CA VAL A 643 -0.21 49.41 -19.37
C VAL A 643 -1.71 49.46 -19.67
N THR A 644 -2.18 48.50 -20.46
CA THR A 644 -3.59 48.34 -20.81
C THR A 644 -4.03 46.90 -20.60
N GLY A 645 -5.31 46.69 -20.27
CA GLY A 645 -5.88 45.35 -20.07
C GLY A 645 -5.53 44.67 -18.75
N MET A 646 -5.00 45.38 -17.75
CA MET A 646 -4.74 44.78 -16.43
C MET A 646 -6.05 44.36 -15.75
N PRO A 647 -6.21 43.11 -15.28
CA PRO A 647 -7.38 42.69 -14.51
C PRO A 647 -7.38 43.35 -13.13
N SER A 648 -8.56 43.73 -12.62
CA SER A 648 -8.70 44.18 -11.22
C SER A 648 -8.65 43.01 -10.22
N GLN A 649 -9.06 41.82 -10.66
CA GLN A 649 -9.09 40.62 -9.85
C GLN A 649 -9.01 39.36 -10.73
N LEU A 650 -8.40 38.30 -10.21
CA LEU A 650 -8.35 36.97 -10.80
C LEU A 650 -8.85 35.94 -9.78
N ALA A 651 -9.79 35.09 -10.21
CA ALA A 651 -10.20 33.94 -9.42
C ALA A 651 -9.03 32.95 -9.23
N PRO A 652 -9.07 32.07 -8.22
CA PRO A 652 -8.12 30.96 -8.08
C PRO A 652 -7.95 30.19 -9.40
N ASN A 653 -6.71 29.86 -9.76
CA ASN A 653 -6.33 29.17 -11.01
C ASN A 653 -6.69 29.90 -12.32
N ALA A 654 -7.14 31.16 -12.27
CA ALA A 654 -7.45 31.94 -13.45
C ALA A 654 -6.22 32.67 -14.00
N SER A 655 -6.26 33.00 -15.30
CA SER A 655 -5.24 33.81 -15.97
C SER A 655 -5.86 34.91 -16.81
N ALA A 656 -5.17 36.04 -16.97
CA ALA A 656 -5.54 37.10 -17.90
C ALA A 656 -4.31 37.69 -18.61
N GLN A 657 -4.54 38.48 -19.65
CA GLN A 657 -3.49 39.13 -20.41
C GLN A 657 -3.52 40.64 -20.21
N PHE A 658 -2.36 41.26 -20.07
CA PHE A 658 -2.19 42.72 -20.12
C PHE A 658 -1.07 43.08 -21.10
N THR A 659 -1.14 44.29 -21.67
CA THR A 659 -0.18 44.76 -22.66
C THR A 659 0.57 45.98 -22.16
N VAL A 660 1.90 45.93 -22.25
CA VAL A 660 2.80 47.05 -21.96
C VAL A 660 3.22 47.68 -23.29
N SER A 661 3.06 48.99 -23.43
CA SER A 661 3.46 49.76 -24.61
C SER A 661 4.45 50.87 -24.25
N ALA A 662 5.43 51.14 -25.10
CA ALA A 662 6.40 52.21 -24.94
C ALA A 662 5.96 53.49 -25.69
N ASN A 663 6.20 54.65 -25.09
CA ASN A 663 5.97 55.95 -25.71
C ASN A 663 7.10 56.28 -26.68
N THR A 664 6.82 56.15 -27.97
CA THR A 664 7.80 56.35 -29.05
C THR A 664 7.82 57.78 -29.59
N SER A 665 7.34 58.79 -28.85
CA SER A 665 7.30 60.17 -29.33
C SER A 665 8.69 60.80 -29.49
N ASN A 666 9.67 60.30 -28.74
CA ASN A 666 11.06 60.77 -28.78
C ASN A 666 12.01 59.58 -28.92
N ALA A 667 13.13 59.81 -29.61
CA ALA A 667 14.21 58.84 -29.69
C ALA A 667 14.94 58.71 -28.35
N GLY A 668 15.35 57.50 -28.00
CA GLY A 668 16.07 57.20 -26.77
C GLY A 668 15.86 55.76 -26.31
N THR A 669 16.61 55.36 -25.29
CA THR A 669 16.36 54.11 -24.56
C THR A 669 15.41 54.42 -23.40
N LEU A 670 14.30 53.70 -23.34
CA LEU A 670 13.37 53.73 -22.23
C LEU A 670 13.66 52.54 -21.33
N GLY A 671 13.56 52.74 -20.02
CA GLY A 671 13.68 51.64 -19.07
C GLY A 671 13.23 52.04 -17.67
N GLY A 672 13.02 51.03 -16.84
CA GLY A 672 12.61 51.18 -15.46
C GLY A 672 11.71 50.04 -14.99
N TRP A 673 11.27 50.12 -13.74
CA TRP A 673 10.48 49.06 -13.10
C TRP A 673 8.98 49.30 -13.26
N LEU A 674 8.28 48.32 -13.81
CA LEU A 674 6.84 48.16 -13.69
C LEU A 674 6.55 47.39 -12.41
N ARG A 675 5.81 48.00 -11.48
CA ARG A 675 5.47 47.41 -10.17
C ARG A 675 3.97 47.15 -10.09
N ILE A 676 3.60 45.90 -9.82
CA ILE A 676 2.21 45.44 -9.68
C ILE A 676 1.99 45.12 -8.20
N ARG A 677 1.14 45.88 -7.51
CA ARG A 677 0.75 45.57 -6.12
C ARG A 677 -0.45 44.66 -6.09
N THR A 678 -0.38 43.63 -5.25
CA THR A 678 -1.44 42.63 -5.08
C THR A 678 -1.81 42.44 -3.62
N ASN A 679 -2.84 41.64 -3.35
CA ASN A 679 -3.18 41.13 -2.02
C ASN A 679 -2.50 39.79 -1.69
N ASP A 680 -1.54 39.37 -2.51
CA ASP A 680 -0.60 38.31 -2.19
C ASP A 680 0.28 38.77 -1.03
N ALA A 681 0.36 37.98 0.04
CA ALA A 681 0.93 38.44 1.30
C ALA A 681 2.46 38.31 1.30
N ASP A 682 2.97 37.20 0.75
CA ASP A 682 4.38 36.91 0.57
C ASP A 682 4.94 37.57 -0.70
N GLU A 683 4.10 37.85 -1.70
CA GLU A 683 4.49 38.60 -2.90
C GLU A 683 3.63 39.87 -3.12
N SER A 684 3.60 40.75 -2.10
CA SER A 684 2.77 41.98 -2.12
C SER A 684 3.07 42.97 -3.26
N THR A 685 4.22 42.82 -3.93
CA THR A 685 4.59 43.53 -5.15
C THR A 685 5.31 42.60 -6.12
N PHE A 686 4.88 42.56 -7.38
CA PHE A 686 5.59 41.91 -8.49
C PHE A 686 6.22 42.98 -9.40
N ASP A 687 7.55 42.95 -9.52
CA ASP A 687 8.41 43.94 -10.15
C ASP A 687 9.03 43.41 -11.45
N ILE A 688 8.71 44.07 -12.57
CA ILE A 688 9.22 43.75 -13.90
C ILE A 688 10.16 44.87 -14.37
N SER A 689 11.44 44.58 -14.53
CA SER A 689 12.39 45.52 -15.15
C SER A 689 12.17 45.56 -16.66
N LEU A 690 11.85 46.73 -17.19
CA LEU A 690 11.50 46.93 -18.60
C LEU A 690 12.60 47.66 -19.36
N ARG A 691 12.74 47.33 -20.66
CA ARG A 691 13.59 48.05 -21.61
C ARG A 691 12.94 48.14 -22.99
N ALA A 692 12.99 49.32 -23.61
CA ALA A 692 12.62 49.51 -25.02
C ALA A 692 13.58 50.50 -25.71
N GLN A 693 13.83 50.30 -26.99
CA GLN A 693 14.72 51.18 -27.78
C GLN A 693 13.92 51.93 -28.85
N VAL A 694 13.95 53.27 -28.79
CA VAL A 694 13.32 54.15 -29.78
C VAL A 694 14.39 54.86 -30.60
N PHE A 695 14.41 54.65 -31.90
CA PHE A 695 15.36 55.28 -32.81
C PHE A 695 14.79 56.58 -33.38
N ALA A 696 15.64 57.61 -33.51
CA ALA A 696 15.27 58.82 -34.22
C ALA A 696 14.93 58.51 -35.68
N LEU A 697 13.95 59.20 -36.23
CA LEU A 697 13.80 59.23 -37.68
C LEU A 697 15.12 59.76 -38.26
N PRO A 698 15.70 59.11 -39.29
CA PRO A 698 16.96 59.54 -39.87
C PRO A 698 16.89 61.01 -40.30
N THR A 699 17.79 61.85 -39.80
CA THR A 699 17.92 63.23 -40.28
C THR A 699 18.62 63.23 -41.63
N SER A 700 17.90 63.68 -42.66
CA SER A 700 18.45 63.81 -44.01
C SER A 700 19.45 64.96 -44.08
N ASN A 701 20.75 64.65 -44.00
CA ASN A 701 21.77 65.53 -44.57
C ASN A 701 22.30 64.86 -45.83
N TYR A 702 21.85 65.41 -46.97
CA TYR A 702 22.15 65.05 -48.36
C TYR A 702 21.47 63.77 -48.90
N GLY A 703 20.55 63.98 -49.85
CA GLY A 703 20.13 62.97 -50.84
C GLY A 703 18.69 62.50 -50.70
N THR A 704 17.91 62.74 -51.75
CA THR A 704 16.51 62.34 -52.01
C THR A 704 16.15 60.94 -51.50
N VAL A 705 15.13 60.85 -50.65
CA VAL A 705 14.37 59.60 -50.44
C VAL A 705 13.56 59.36 -51.72
N LEU A 706 13.99 58.41 -52.54
CA LEU A 706 13.18 57.90 -53.64
C LEU A 706 12.09 57.01 -53.04
N SER A 707 10.82 57.32 -53.31
CA SER A 707 9.70 56.48 -52.89
C SER A 707 9.74 55.14 -53.62
N PHE A 708 9.75 54.05 -52.86
CA PHE A 708 9.55 52.71 -53.40
C PHE A 708 8.06 52.39 -53.45
N GLN A 709 7.61 51.81 -54.57
CA GLN A 709 6.36 51.05 -54.61
C GLN A 709 6.65 49.67 -53.98
N SER A 710 5.92 49.30 -52.93
CA SER A 710 6.11 48.03 -52.21
C SER A 710 6.07 46.84 -53.18
N VAL A 711 7.13 46.04 -53.24
CA VAL A 711 7.13 44.79 -54.00
C VAL A 711 6.94 43.65 -53.00
N ILE A 712 5.75 43.08 -53.00
CA ILE A 712 5.40 41.92 -52.16
C ILE A 712 5.72 40.66 -53.00
N SER A 713 6.60 39.79 -52.51
CA SER A 713 6.75 38.46 -53.11
C SER A 713 5.54 37.60 -52.79
N SER A 714 5.24 36.61 -53.64
CA SER A 714 4.20 35.59 -53.38
C SER A 714 4.43 34.77 -52.09
N SER A 715 5.63 34.83 -51.52
CA SER A 715 5.98 34.24 -50.22
C SER A 715 5.76 35.17 -49.02
N GLY A 716 5.54 36.47 -49.22
CA GLY A 716 5.19 37.41 -48.15
C GLY A 716 6.29 37.72 -47.14
N ILE A 717 7.58 37.61 -47.49
CA ILE A 717 8.64 37.60 -46.46
C ILE A 717 9.38 38.94 -46.29
N MET A 718 9.54 39.83 -47.28
CA MET A 718 10.31 41.07 -47.08
C MET A 718 9.82 42.34 -47.80
N VAL A 719 9.99 43.50 -47.16
CA VAL A 719 9.80 44.85 -47.70
C VAL A 719 11.08 45.66 -47.54
N VAL A 720 11.62 46.20 -48.63
CA VAL A 720 12.72 47.19 -48.61
C VAL A 720 12.10 48.57 -48.52
N LYS A 721 12.33 49.29 -47.42
CA LYS A 721 11.72 50.62 -47.20
C LYS A 721 12.69 51.78 -47.38
N HIS A 722 13.98 51.57 -47.13
CA HIS A 722 14.98 52.63 -47.20
C HIS A 722 16.21 52.16 -47.97
N VAL A 723 16.66 52.99 -48.90
CA VAL A 723 17.94 52.84 -49.60
C VAL A 723 18.73 54.12 -49.40
N ARG A 724 19.98 54.00 -48.96
CA ARG A 724 20.92 55.09 -48.66
C ARG A 724 22.13 54.99 -49.57
N THR A 725 22.73 56.12 -49.94
CA THR A 725 24.04 56.20 -50.60
C THR A 725 25.01 56.92 -49.69
N TYR A 726 26.16 56.32 -49.40
CA TYR A 726 27.27 56.98 -48.70
C TYR A 726 28.34 57.38 -49.72
N GLY A 727 28.68 58.67 -49.76
CA GLY A 727 29.86 59.16 -50.47
C GLY A 727 31.12 58.87 -49.65
N GLY A 728 31.96 57.96 -50.11
CA GLY A 728 33.30 57.80 -49.56
C GLY A 728 34.23 58.90 -50.07
N THR A 729 35.20 59.32 -49.26
CA THR A 729 36.32 60.16 -49.73
C THR A 729 37.15 59.37 -50.73
N GLY A 730 36.91 59.65 -52.01
CA GLY A 730 37.59 59.02 -53.15
C GLY A 730 36.64 58.19 -54.01
N ASN A 731 36.06 58.81 -55.05
CA ASN A 731 35.36 58.27 -56.23
C ASN A 731 34.38 57.06 -56.09
N ASN A 732 34.17 56.48 -54.91
CA ASN A 732 33.33 55.31 -54.67
C ASN A 732 32.14 55.67 -53.79
N GLU A 733 30.92 55.47 -54.32
CA GLU A 733 29.66 55.55 -53.58
C GLU A 733 29.20 54.14 -53.22
N ARG A 734 28.80 53.93 -51.96
CA ARG A 734 28.24 52.67 -51.48
C ARG A 734 26.76 52.81 -51.19
N ILE A 735 25.98 51.82 -51.60
CA ILE A 735 24.53 51.80 -51.39
C ILE A 735 24.20 50.83 -50.26
N PHE A 736 23.29 51.22 -49.35
CA PHE A 736 22.85 50.42 -48.20
C PHE A 736 21.32 50.39 -48.11
N ALA A 737 20.76 49.33 -47.55
CA ALA A 737 19.31 49.20 -47.37
C ALA A 737 18.90 48.54 -46.05
N ASP A 738 17.68 48.90 -45.62
CA ASP A 738 16.99 48.28 -44.48
C ASP A 738 15.93 47.29 -44.96
N PHE A 739 15.93 46.10 -44.36
CA PHE A 739 15.06 44.99 -44.70
C PHE A 739 14.05 44.74 -43.59
N TYR A 740 12.76 44.77 -43.90
CA TYR A 740 11.67 44.50 -42.97
C TYR A 740 10.94 43.22 -43.36
N SER A 741 10.36 42.51 -42.39
CA SER A 741 9.37 41.47 -42.65
C SER A 741 8.03 42.06 -43.09
N SER A 742 7.12 41.21 -43.58
CA SER A 742 5.76 41.64 -43.98
C SER A 742 4.92 42.23 -42.85
N ASN A 743 5.18 41.85 -41.59
CA ASN A 743 4.55 42.45 -40.41
C ASN A 743 5.31 43.69 -39.89
N GLY A 744 6.33 44.18 -40.61
CA GLY A 744 7.00 45.45 -40.32
C GLY A 744 8.14 45.37 -39.30
N THR A 745 8.56 44.17 -38.87
CA THR A 745 9.74 43.98 -38.02
C THR A 745 11.02 44.20 -38.83
N LEU A 746 11.97 44.97 -38.31
CA LEU A 746 13.29 45.14 -38.95
C LEU A 746 14.07 43.82 -38.85
N LEU A 747 14.40 43.23 -39.99
CA LEU A 747 15.17 41.98 -40.08
C LEU A 747 16.67 42.23 -40.17
N ARG A 748 17.08 43.21 -40.98
CA ARG A 748 18.48 43.66 -41.09
C ARG A 748 18.55 45.17 -41.30
N HIS A 749 19.48 45.81 -40.60
CA HIS A 749 19.77 47.23 -40.71
C HIS A 749 21.04 47.46 -41.52
N ASP A 750 21.02 48.48 -42.38
CA ASP A 750 22.20 49.05 -43.04
C ASP A 750 23.08 48.02 -43.77
N GLN A 751 22.43 47.13 -44.53
CA GLN A 751 23.14 46.11 -45.29
C GLN A 751 23.62 46.71 -46.62
N SER A 752 24.91 46.56 -46.93
CA SER A 752 25.48 47.04 -48.20
C SER A 752 24.90 46.25 -49.37
N ILE A 753 24.41 46.97 -50.39
CA ILE A 753 23.76 46.41 -51.57
C ILE A 753 24.49 46.69 -52.89
N GLY A 754 25.61 47.43 -52.85
CA GLY A 754 26.50 47.63 -54.00
C GLY A 754 27.51 48.77 -53.84
N ASP A 755 28.60 48.70 -54.60
CA ASP A 755 29.68 49.69 -54.69
C ASP A 755 29.73 50.27 -56.12
N HIS A 756 29.90 51.59 -56.26
CA HIS A 756 29.89 52.29 -57.56
C HIS A 756 31.04 53.28 -57.69
N SER A 757 31.72 53.29 -58.85
CA SER A 757 32.74 54.29 -59.19
C SER A 757 32.15 55.43 -60.02
N ARG A 758 32.14 56.66 -59.48
CA ARG A 758 31.71 57.96 -60.04
C ARG A 758 30.28 58.44 -59.71
N VAL A 759 30.25 59.66 -59.18
CA VAL A 759 29.11 60.47 -58.72
C VAL A 759 28.12 60.75 -59.84
N GLY A 760 26.89 60.27 -59.70
CA GLY A 760 25.76 60.60 -60.57
C GLY A 760 24.44 60.52 -59.80
N LEU A 761 23.56 61.50 -59.99
CA LEU A 761 22.24 61.56 -59.35
C LEU A 761 21.40 60.33 -59.73
N HIS A 762 21.16 59.45 -58.76
CA HIS A 762 20.22 58.34 -58.88
C HIS A 762 18.80 58.90 -58.96
N GLN A 763 18.09 58.64 -60.06
CA GLN A 763 16.71 59.13 -60.24
C GLN A 763 15.65 58.07 -59.89
N GLN A 764 15.97 56.78 -60.00
CA GLN A 764 14.99 55.73 -59.76
C GLN A 764 15.67 54.39 -59.42
N VAL A 765 15.19 53.73 -58.37
CA VAL A 765 15.56 52.37 -58.00
C VAL A 765 14.29 51.52 -58.06
N THR A 766 14.34 50.42 -58.80
CA THR A 766 13.22 49.47 -58.95
C THR A 766 13.65 48.10 -58.46
N ALA A 767 12.84 47.48 -57.62
CA ALA A 767 13.02 46.09 -57.22
C ALA A 767 12.00 45.23 -58.01
N THR A 768 12.38 44.02 -58.38
CA THR A 768 11.46 43.04 -58.98
C THR A 768 11.72 41.68 -58.37
N ALA A 769 10.65 41.04 -57.89
CA ALA A 769 10.72 39.67 -57.39
C ALA A 769 10.93 38.70 -58.57
N LEU A 770 11.90 37.81 -58.43
CA LEU A 770 12.15 36.75 -59.39
C LEU A 770 11.41 35.47 -58.95
N SER A 771 11.06 34.63 -59.92
CA SER A 771 10.29 33.40 -59.70
C SER A 771 10.97 32.38 -58.78
N ASN A 772 12.28 32.51 -58.56
CA ASN A 772 13.07 31.66 -57.66
C ASN A 772 13.14 32.20 -56.20
N GLY A 773 12.34 33.19 -55.83
CA GLY A 773 12.33 33.79 -54.49
C GLY A 773 13.48 34.77 -54.21
N SER A 774 14.35 35.01 -55.20
CA SER A 774 15.39 36.05 -55.18
C SER A 774 14.81 37.38 -55.70
N PHE A 775 15.56 38.47 -55.55
CA PHE A 775 15.15 39.80 -56.04
C PHE A 775 16.23 40.40 -56.94
N ALA A 776 15.79 41.04 -58.02
CA ALA A 776 16.64 41.90 -58.84
C ALA A 776 16.35 43.36 -58.47
N ILE A 777 17.40 44.11 -58.14
CA ILE A 777 17.32 45.54 -57.88
C ILE A 777 18.00 46.24 -59.05
N GLY A 778 17.24 47.03 -59.82
CA GLY A 778 17.71 47.87 -60.91
C GLY A 778 17.79 49.32 -60.49
N TRP A 779 18.80 50.04 -60.96
CA TRP A 779 18.94 51.49 -60.74
C TRP A 779 19.28 52.23 -62.03
N VAL A 780 18.66 53.40 -62.17
CA VAL A 780 18.83 54.31 -63.32
C VAL A 780 19.77 55.45 -62.91
N LEU A 781 20.94 55.51 -63.56
CA LEU A 781 21.88 56.63 -63.45
C LEU A 781 21.71 57.59 -64.63
N LYS A 782 21.67 58.89 -64.35
CA LYS A 782 21.81 59.93 -65.36
C LYS A 782 23.26 60.41 -65.37
N LYS A 783 24.00 60.17 -66.46
CA LYS A 783 25.35 60.74 -66.62
C LYS A 783 25.24 62.22 -66.99
N TYR A 784 26.19 63.01 -66.51
CA TYR A 784 26.42 64.37 -67.03
C TYR A 784 26.66 64.29 -68.54
N GLY A 785 25.73 64.82 -69.34
CA GLY A 785 25.74 64.71 -70.81
C GLY A 785 24.46 64.13 -71.43
N GLY A 786 23.50 63.67 -70.62
CA GLY A 786 22.17 63.24 -71.10
C GLY A 786 22.04 61.75 -71.43
N GLU A 787 23.10 60.96 -71.27
CA GLU A 787 23.04 59.50 -71.39
C GLU A 787 22.56 58.86 -70.07
N THR A 788 21.61 57.92 -70.18
CA THR A 788 21.06 57.16 -69.05
C THR A 788 21.68 55.75 -69.04
N GLU A 789 22.28 55.34 -67.93
CA GLU A 789 22.84 53.99 -67.72
C GLU A 789 21.98 53.23 -66.71
N ILE A 790 21.58 52.00 -67.02
CA ILE A 790 20.81 51.13 -66.11
C ILE A 790 21.70 49.97 -65.67
N ARG A 791 21.82 49.74 -64.37
CA ARG A 791 22.56 48.61 -63.78
C ARG A 791 21.69 47.82 -62.81
N TYR A 792 22.03 46.54 -62.62
CA TYR A 792 21.27 45.59 -61.81
C TYR A 792 22.16 44.84 -60.83
N GLY A 793 21.65 44.57 -59.63
CA GLY A 793 22.20 43.63 -58.65
C GLY A 793 21.16 42.57 -58.25
N VAL A 794 21.61 41.34 -57.96
CA VAL A 794 20.73 40.22 -57.57
C VAL A 794 21.03 39.79 -56.13
N MET A 795 19.98 39.59 -55.34
CA MET A 795 20.04 39.16 -53.94
C MET A 795 19.14 37.96 -53.67
N ASP A 796 19.55 37.12 -52.72
CA ASP A 796 18.75 35.98 -52.26
C ASP A 796 17.58 36.42 -51.35
N ALA A 797 16.72 35.46 -50.98
CA ALA A 797 15.56 35.67 -50.11
C ALA A 797 15.90 36.15 -48.69
N TYR A 798 17.18 36.16 -48.30
CA TYR A 798 17.69 36.57 -46.99
C TYR A 798 18.49 37.87 -47.05
N GLY A 799 18.51 38.56 -48.20
CA GLY A 799 19.19 39.83 -48.40
C GLY A 799 20.72 39.71 -48.59
N ARG A 800 21.23 38.52 -48.94
CA ARG A 800 22.66 38.33 -49.25
C ARG A 800 22.92 38.57 -50.74
N SER A 801 24.02 39.26 -51.06
CA SER A 801 24.49 39.43 -52.44
C SER A 801 24.89 38.07 -53.03
N VAL A 802 24.36 37.72 -54.19
CA VAL A 802 24.63 36.43 -54.86
C VAL A 802 25.76 36.53 -55.91
N GLY A 803 26.50 37.65 -55.94
CA GLY A 803 27.68 37.86 -56.79
C GLY A 803 27.50 38.89 -57.92
N ALA A 804 28.60 39.56 -58.31
CA ALA A 804 28.63 40.58 -59.36
C ALA A 804 28.41 39.94 -60.75
N ALA A 805 27.24 40.16 -61.34
CA ALA A 805 26.91 39.65 -62.67
C ALA A 805 27.52 40.53 -63.78
N ASP A 806 28.84 40.45 -63.95
CA ASP A 806 29.46 40.59 -65.28
C ASP A 806 29.40 39.19 -65.90
N ARG A 807 28.33 38.91 -66.67
CA ARG A 807 28.11 37.83 -67.68
C ARG A 807 26.69 37.27 -67.60
N GLN A 808 25.98 37.42 -68.72
CA GLN A 808 24.90 36.55 -69.23
C GLN A 808 23.86 36.06 -68.20
N ALA A 809 22.74 36.78 -68.07
CA ALA A 809 21.47 36.16 -67.74
C ALA A 809 20.35 36.88 -68.49
N ASN A 810 19.70 36.17 -69.41
CA ASN A 810 18.49 36.57 -70.11
C ASN A 810 17.38 36.78 -69.07
N ILE A 811 16.98 38.03 -68.82
CA ILE A 811 15.77 38.37 -68.07
C ILE A 811 14.83 39.07 -69.05
N ALA A 812 13.80 38.35 -69.50
CA ALA A 812 12.75 38.89 -70.34
C ALA A 812 11.90 39.87 -69.52
N PHE A 813 11.92 41.15 -69.90
CA PHE A 813 11.06 42.17 -69.31
C PHE A 813 9.82 42.37 -70.20
N SER A 814 8.64 42.01 -69.69
CA SER A 814 7.37 42.56 -70.18
C SER A 814 6.95 43.68 -69.24
N GLN A 815 7.00 44.93 -69.69
CA GLN A 815 6.31 46.03 -68.99
C GLN A 815 5.47 46.84 -69.97
N SER A 816 4.17 46.88 -69.66
CA SER A 816 3.16 47.71 -70.31
C SER A 816 3.30 49.15 -69.81
N LEU A 817 3.76 50.05 -70.68
CA LEU A 817 3.79 51.49 -70.39
C LEU A 817 2.41 52.10 -70.68
N THR A 818 1.59 52.25 -69.63
CA THR A 818 0.39 53.11 -69.68
C THR A 818 0.64 54.38 -68.88
N SER A 819 1.23 55.41 -69.51
CA SER A 819 0.98 56.83 -69.17
C SER A 819 1.51 57.76 -70.28
N PRO A 820 0.87 58.92 -70.56
CA PRO A 820 0.89 59.55 -71.87
C PRO A 820 1.90 60.71 -71.90
N SER A 821 3.10 60.47 -72.42
CA SER A 821 3.94 61.50 -73.06
C SER A 821 5.34 60.94 -73.30
N ILE A 822 5.54 60.30 -74.45
CA ILE A 822 6.78 60.33 -75.25
C ILE A 822 6.38 59.69 -76.58
N VAL A 823 6.27 60.53 -77.62
CA VAL A 823 6.18 60.05 -79.00
C VAL A 823 7.61 59.72 -79.43
N ALA A 824 8.02 58.46 -79.30
CA ALA A 824 9.27 57.98 -79.88
C ALA A 824 8.97 57.33 -81.24
N THR A 825 9.31 58.02 -82.33
CA THR A 825 9.05 57.60 -83.72
C THR A 825 10.04 56.55 -84.27
N SER A 826 11.00 56.06 -83.48
CA SER A 826 11.80 54.86 -83.78
C SER A 826 12.60 54.42 -82.55
N VAL A 827 12.55 53.15 -82.18
CA VAL A 827 13.51 52.54 -81.23
C VAL A 827 14.49 51.70 -82.06
N GLY A 828 15.74 52.14 -82.16
CA GLY A 828 16.82 51.34 -82.72
C GLY A 828 17.64 50.73 -81.59
N PHE A 829 17.93 49.42 -81.65
CA PHE A 829 18.87 48.76 -80.75
C PHE A 829 20.19 48.53 -81.49
N ASP A 830 21.30 48.92 -80.87
CA ASP A 830 22.64 48.73 -81.43
C ASP A 830 23.26 47.46 -80.83
N ILE A 831 23.12 46.31 -81.51
CA ILE A 831 23.81 45.09 -81.09
C ILE A 831 25.20 45.12 -81.68
N ARG A 832 26.22 45.07 -80.82
CA ARG A 832 27.60 44.88 -81.22
C ARG A 832 28.12 43.60 -80.58
N TRP A 833 28.92 42.83 -81.31
CA TRP A 833 29.66 41.68 -80.78
C TRP A 833 31.16 41.80 -81.05
N ARG A 834 31.95 41.17 -80.19
CA ARG A 834 33.41 41.09 -80.27
C ARG A 834 33.84 39.62 -80.31
N ASN A 835 34.82 39.30 -81.15
CA ASN A 835 35.53 38.03 -81.06
C ASN A 835 36.47 38.06 -79.82
N THR A 836 36.28 37.13 -78.90
CA THR A 836 36.91 37.15 -77.57
C THR A 836 38.38 36.76 -77.60
N SER A 837 38.91 36.14 -78.66
CA SER A 837 40.32 35.70 -78.70
C SER A 837 41.31 36.73 -79.27
N SER A 838 40.90 37.63 -80.17
CA SER A 838 41.85 38.52 -80.90
C SER A 838 41.73 40.02 -80.62
N ASN A 839 40.73 40.46 -79.85
CA ASN A 839 40.62 41.81 -79.31
C ASN A 839 40.75 42.98 -80.33
N THR A 840 40.22 42.86 -81.56
CA THR A 840 40.10 43.98 -82.53
C THR A 840 38.66 44.17 -83.07
N ASN A 841 38.41 45.37 -83.61
CA ASN A 841 37.17 46.19 -83.64
C ASN A 841 35.79 45.59 -84.06
N TRP A 842 34.74 46.23 -83.53
CA TRP A 842 33.30 46.04 -83.77
C TRP A 842 32.85 46.30 -85.23
N ARG A 843 31.88 45.55 -85.77
CA ARG A 843 31.13 45.89 -87.01
C ARG A 843 29.66 46.26 -86.72
N ARG A 844 29.08 47.12 -87.58
CA ARG A 844 27.82 47.90 -87.40
C ARG A 844 26.50 47.15 -87.66
N SER A 845 25.56 47.40 -86.75
CA SER A 845 24.11 47.75 -86.82
C SER A 845 23.24 47.32 -88.01
N PHE A 846 22.09 46.70 -87.69
CA PHE A 846 20.90 46.64 -88.55
C PHE A 846 19.80 47.55 -87.96
N ASN A 847 19.12 48.32 -88.81
CA ASN A 847 17.93 49.10 -88.42
C ASN A 847 16.67 48.35 -88.90
N PHE A 848 15.75 48.04 -88.00
CA PHE A 848 14.40 47.62 -88.36
C PHE A 848 13.44 48.81 -88.22
N GLN A 849 12.68 49.09 -89.28
CA GLN A 849 11.52 49.99 -89.21
C GLN A 849 10.25 49.16 -89.35
N GLY A 850 9.46 49.10 -88.29
CA GLY A 850 8.13 48.51 -88.27
C GLY A 850 7.29 49.14 -87.16
N THR A 851 6.04 49.49 -87.46
CA THR A 851 5.07 50.04 -86.52
C THR A 851 4.28 48.89 -85.90
N ALA A 852 4.35 48.70 -84.58
CA ALA A 852 3.61 47.63 -83.91
C ALA A 852 2.16 48.06 -83.61
N LEU A 853 1.19 47.43 -84.28
CA LEU A 853 -0.18 47.29 -83.80
C LEU A 853 -0.22 46.04 -82.92
N SER A 854 -0.30 46.25 -81.60
CA SER A 854 -0.51 45.25 -80.53
C SER A 854 0.08 43.85 -80.78
N GLY A 855 1.28 43.59 -80.25
CA GLY A 855 1.83 42.23 -80.16
C GLY A 855 3.34 42.20 -80.24
N GLU A 856 3.95 41.54 -79.26
CA GLU A 856 5.36 41.15 -79.10
C GLU A 856 6.25 41.17 -80.36
N ILE A 857 7.43 41.81 -80.28
CA ILE A 857 8.56 41.54 -81.20
C ILE A 857 9.53 40.64 -80.44
N ARG A 858 9.75 39.41 -80.93
CA ARG A 858 10.82 38.52 -80.47
C ARG A 858 12.02 38.64 -81.41
N ILE A 859 13.20 38.84 -80.85
CA ILE A 859 14.50 38.64 -81.54
C ILE A 859 15.15 37.41 -80.93
#